data_AF-A0A9E5LQM0-F1
#
_entry.id   AF-A0A9E5LQM0-F1
#
_cell.length_a   1.000
_cell.length_b   1.000
_cell.length_c   1.000
_cell.angle_alpha   90.00
_cell.angle_beta   90.00
_cell.angle_gamma   90.00
#
_symmetry.space_group_name_H-M   'P 1'
#
loop_
_entity.id
_entity.type
_entity.pdbx_description
1 polymer ?
#
loop_
_entity_poly.entity_id
_entity_poly.type
_entity_poly.pdbx_seq_one_letter_code
_entity_poly.pdbx_strand_id
1 'polypeptide(L)'
;GSEASNYILSSAAGISIDITPKPLTVASGLTATNKVYDGTRQAVISGTPVLGGVVGGDVVDIDPASVATALFANANAGTNKVVEVTGYTLTGAQAGNYTLTLPVNLAADIGPKPLTLSGVTASSKVYNKSDAATLGGSASLSGVVGSDIVNLDTSAANARFADANVGTNKAVAVTGLSLGGAAAGNYSLGSTSTLAADITPKPITVTADAKSKIYGDSDPTLTQQVTTGSLESGDSFTGSLTRATGETIGTYAIGQGTLSAGANYTITFVSKDLTITKKNLTVSGALAQNKSYDGNTTATISGAALVGVVGADDVTLANDTAGTFAQRTPGSAIGVSTAMTLSGADAGNYSVIQPTGLTANITGKPLTITGAVATNRVYDGSTIIGVSGGTLVGIATNDTVTLIDANASGTVASKVVGTNKAVTVTGYLLGGADAVNYTLTHPTNLTVNITKKALTVTGAVAQDKNYNGNTVASIAGATLVGVVAGDLVNLSGGGNFATATVGTNKAVTANFSLTGTDAGNYTLTQPAGLTASITVGPLQAVNDTLTIPSNYAAYTSQSVSLPSILWNDGQGLGSPAFAIKSSANGYTVTRRGNVLTVSRPAGLVTGEAFRYTLSEDTDMNGTIDPAAGEVTEGIVTFAAGTTTAGTLKIVDTRVDGSGNFVLIFSAMPGTKWQLQKTASLSSPLWVDVGSSVT
;
A
#
# COMPACT_ATOMS: atom_id res chain seq x y z
N GLY A 1 137.10 90.91 -102.88
CA GLY A 1 138.10 91.98 -103.04
C GLY A 1 139.34 91.41 -103.71
N SER A 2 140.16 92.26 -104.33
CA SER A 2 141.47 91.91 -104.93
C SER A 2 142.31 91.05 -103.97
N GLU A 3 142.61 89.76 -104.20
CA GLU A 3 142.50 88.90 -105.38
C GLU A 3 141.83 87.55 -105.07
N ALA A 4 140.65 87.56 -104.45
CA ALA A 4 139.84 86.33 -104.28
C ALA A 4 139.35 85.72 -105.62
N SER A 5 139.61 86.39 -106.75
CA SER A 5 139.38 85.92 -108.11
C SER A 5 140.41 84.89 -108.63
N ASN A 6 141.42 84.55 -107.82
CA ASN A 6 142.45 83.55 -108.14
C ASN A 6 142.15 82.14 -107.56
N TYR A 7 140.96 81.92 -106.97
CA TYR A 7 140.58 80.64 -106.38
C TYR A 7 139.17 80.19 -106.80
N ILE A 8 139.08 79.02 -107.44
CA ILE A 8 137.81 78.30 -107.62
C ILE A 8 137.64 77.39 -106.41
N LEU A 9 136.73 77.75 -105.50
CA LEU A 9 136.16 76.83 -104.52
C LEU A 9 135.02 76.07 -105.21
N SER A 10 135.28 74.80 -105.54
CA SER A 10 134.23 73.89 -106.01
C SER A 10 133.29 73.56 -104.85
N SER A 11 132.17 74.27 -104.73
CA SER A 11 131.05 73.84 -103.89
C SER A 11 130.31 72.71 -104.61
N ALA A 12 130.63 71.46 -104.28
CA ALA A 12 129.83 70.33 -104.71
C ALA A 12 128.51 70.33 -103.93
N ALA A 13 127.43 70.57 -104.68
CA ALA A 13 126.04 70.39 -104.31
C ALA A 13 125.78 68.97 -103.78
N GLY A 14 124.86 68.86 -102.80
CA GLY A 14 124.39 67.55 -102.32
C GLY A 14 124.13 67.42 -100.82
N ILE A 15 124.25 68.48 -100.01
CA ILE A 15 123.81 68.41 -98.60
C ILE A 15 122.30 68.64 -98.56
N SER A 16 121.53 67.56 -98.65
CA SER A 16 120.13 67.57 -98.23
C SER A 16 120.10 67.50 -96.71
N ILE A 17 119.71 68.59 -96.05
CA ILE A 17 119.40 68.58 -94.62
C ILE A 17 117.92 68.23 -94.54
N ASP A 18 117.58 67.05 -94.03
CA ASP A 18 116.20 66.76 -93.64
C ASP A 18 115.90 67.61 -92.39
N ILE A 19 115.15 68.70 -92.61
CA ILE A 19 114.58 69.48 -91.51
C ILE A 19 113.25 68.82 -91.18
N THR A 20 113.22 68.06 -90.10
CA THR A 20 111.97 67.48 -89.60
C THR A 20 111.03 68.62 -89.19
N PRO A 21 109.81 68.72 -89.77
CA PRO A 21 108.84 69.73 -89.40
C PRO A 21 108.54 69.69 -87.91
N LYS A 22 108.49 70.86 -87.26
CA LYS A 22 108.24 70.94 -85.82
C LYS A 22 106.77 70.54 -85.53
N PRO A 23 106.48 69.68 -84.54
CA PRO A 23 105.10 69.36 -84.20
C PRO A 23 104.42 70.55 -83.51
N LEU A 24 103.26 70.95 -84.01
CA LEU A 24 102.26 71.77 -83.30
C LEU A 24 101.22 70.86 -82.67
N THR A 25 100.65 71.29 -81.55
CA THR A 25 99.54 70.61 -80.91
C THR A 25 98.32 71.52 -80.85
N VAL A 26 97.13 70.97 -81.08
CA VAL A 26 95.90 71.66 -80.64
C VAL A 26 95.80 71.42 -79.13
N ALA A 27 96.24 72.41 -78.35
CA ALA A 27 96.38 72.26 -76.90
C ALA A 27 95.06 72.48 -76.14
N SER A 28 94.13 73.25 -76.71
CA SER A 28 92.84 73.57 -76.10
C SER A 28 91.82 74.08 -77.13
N GLY A 29 90.60 74.36 -76.68
CA GLY A 29 89.58 75.07 -77.47
C GLY A 29 88.53 74.18 -78.15
N LEU A 30 88.69 72.85 -78.12
CA LEU A 30 87.69 71.90 -78.58
C LEU A 30 87.01 71.20 -77.39
N THR A 31 85.69 71.02 -77.50
CA THR A 31 84.89 70.21 -76.59
C THR A 31 84.05 69.22 -77.38
N ALA A 32 83.89 68.01 -76.86
CA ALA A 32 82.98 67.02 -77.43
C ALA A 32 81.68 66.99 -76.63
N THR A 33 80.55 66.85 -77.33
CA THR A 33 79.24 66.85 -76.70
C THR A 33 78.81 65.42 -76.36
N ASN A 34 78.28 65.22 -75.16
CA ASN A 34 77.64 63.97 -74.77
C ASN A 34 76.43 63.69 -75.69
N LYS A 35 76.19 62.42 -76.01
CA LYS A 35 75.03 62.01 -76.80
C LYS A 35 74.32 60.82 -76.17
N VAL A 36 73.08 60.59 -76.59
CA VAL A 36 72.40 59.30 -76.32
C VAL A 36 72.76 58.33 -77.43
N TYR A 37 72.86 57.05 -77.09
CA TYR A 37 73.12 55.98 -78.05
C TYR A 37 72.14 56.03 -79.23
N ASP A 38 72.69 56.09 -80.45
CA ASP A 38 71.95 56.14 -81.72
C ASP A 38 72.47 55.12 -82.75
N GLY A 39 73.32 54.18 -82.31
CA GLY A 39 73.95 53.19 -83.17
C GLY A 39 75.14 53.68 -84.00
N THR A 40 75.52 54.96 -83.91
CA THR A 40 76.59 55.54 -84.73
C THR A 40 77.82 55.94 -83.90
N ARG A 41 78.98 56.00 -84.55
CA ARG A 41 80.22 56.53 -83.95
C ARG A 41 80.35 58.05 -84.05
N GLN A 42 79.40 58.74 -84.70
CA GLN A 42 79.54 60.18 -84.93
C GLN A 42 79.54 60.97 -83.61
N ALA A 43 80.57 61.79 -83.44
CA ALA A 43 80.71 62.74 -82.35
C ALA A 43 80.48 64.17 -82.87
N VAL A 44 79.91 65.02 -82.03
CA VAL A 44 79.76 66.45 -82.31
C VAL A 44 80.79 67.20 -81.50
N ILE A 45 81.71 67.88 -82.19
CA ILE A 45 82.70 68.75 -81.58
C ILE A 45 82.30 70.22 -81.76
N SER A 46 82.62 71.04 -80.77
CA SER A 46 82.37 72.48 -80.78
C SER A 46 83.54 73.25 -80.18
N GLY A 47 83.58 74.56 -80.43
CA GLY A 47 84.68 75.44 -80.04
C GLY A 47 85.70 75.67 -81.16
N THR A 48 86.65 76.57 -80.92
CA THR A 48 87.70 76.96 -81.87
C THR A 48 89.03 76.35 -81.44
N PRO A 49 89.68 75.53 -82.28
CA PRO A 49 90.97 74.91 -81.95
C PRO A 49 92.05 75.98 -81.78
N VAL A 50 92.86 75.86 -80.72
CA VAL A 50 93.97 76.78 -80.45
C VAL A 50 95.30 76.04 -80.60
N LEU A 51 96.17 76.55 -81.48
CA LEU A 51 97.51 76.01 -81.71
C LEU A 51 98.48 76.36 -80.56
N GLY A 52 99.20 75.35 -80.09
CA GLY A 52 100.36 75.49 -79.19
C GLY A 52 101.66 75.14 -79.91
N GLY A 53 102.74 75.86 -79.60
CA GLY A 53 104.10 75.52 -80.04
C GLY A 53 104.64 76.26 -81.27
N VAL A 54 103.89 77.21 -81.83
CA VAL A 54 104.32 78.08 -82.94
C VAL A 54 105.54 78.90 -82.50
N VAL A 55 106.59 78.96 -83.33
CA VAL A 55 107.81 79.72 -83.04
C VAL A 55 107.54 81.22 -83.22
N GLY A 56 108.02 82.06 -82.29
CA GLY A 56 107.80 83.50 -82.35
C GLY A 56 108.33 84.12 -83.66
N GLY A 57 107.43 84.70 -84.44
CA GLY A 57 107.70 85.28 -85.77
C GLY A 57 107.05 84.52 -86.93
N ASP A 58 106.64 83.27 -86.73
CA ASP A 58 105.96 82.47 -87.75
C ASP A 58 104.44 82.76 -87.78
N VAL A 59 103.89 82.83 -88.99
CA VAL A 59 102.44 82.95 -89.25
C VAL A 59 101.90 81.58 -89.62
N VAL A 60 101.33 80.90 -88.63
CA VAL A 60 100.68 79.59 -88.76
C VAL A 60 99.38 79.57 -87.96
N ASP A 61 98.28 79.22 -88.61
CA ASP A 61 96.95 79.08 -87.99
C ASP A 61 96.25 77.78 -88.47
N ILE A 62 95.13 77.42 -87.87
CA ILE A 62 94.25 76.37 -88.41
C ILE A 62 93.50 76.92 -89.62
N ASP A 63 93.46 76.17 -90.72
CA ASP A 63 92.72 76.58 -91.92
C ASP A 63 91.22 76.70 -91.60
N PRO A 64 90.60 77.88 -91.74
CA PRO A 64 89.17 78.05 -91.52
C PRO A 64 88.30 77.27 -92.51
N ALA A 65 88.87 76.79 -93.63
CA ALA A 65 88.20 75.88 -94.57
C ALA A 65 88.31 74.38 -94.18
N SER A 66 88.99 74.05 -93.07
CA SER A 66 89.10 72.67 -92.57
C SER A 66 87.72 72.07 -92.31
N VAL A 67 87.46 70.88 -92.86
CA VAL A 67 86.25 70.10 -92.55
C VAL A 67 86.64 69.02 -91.56
N ALA A 68 86.65 69.37 -90.26
CA ALA A 68 86.99 68.42 -89.22
C ALA A 68 85.87 67.37 -89.04
N THR A 69 86.26 66.10 -88.95
CA THR A 69 85.36 65.00 -88.57
C THR A 69 85.73 64.48 -87.19
N ALA A 70 84.73 64.13 -86.39
CA ALA A 70 84.93 63.60 -85.05
C ALA A 70 84.17 62.29 -84.87
N LEU A 71 84.87 61.27 -84.36
CA LEU A 71 84.32 59.95 -84.14
C LEU A 71 84.67 59.45 -82.74
N PHE A 72 83.71 58.81 -82.08
CA PHE A 72 83.99 57.99 -80.92
C PHE A 72 84.79 56.74 -81.32
N ALA A 73 85.62 56.24 -80.40
CA ALA A 73 86.37 54.99 -80.58
C ALA A 73 85.46 53.80 -80.96
N ASN A 74 84.24 53.74 -80.43
CA ASN A 74 83.18 52.83 -80.86
C ASN A 74 81.79 53.42 -80.54
N ALA A 75 80.74 52.84 -81.10
CA ALA A 75 79.37 53.34 -80.95
C ALA A 75 78.72 53.00 -79.60
N ASN A 76 79.30 52.10 -78.81
CA ASN A 76 78.66 51.58 -77.59
C ASN A 76 78.52 52.66 -76.51
N ALA A 77 77.46 52.58 -75.70
CA ALA A 77 77.31 53.44 -74.54
C ALA A 77 78.51 53.30 -73.59
N GLY A 78 78.84 54.39 -72.89
CA GLY A 78 79.96 54.44 -71.97
C GLY A 78 80.32 55.87 -71.61
N THR A 79 80.99 56.02 -70.48
CA THR A 79 81.46 57.31 -69.97
C THR A 79 82.86 57.61 -70.45
N ASN A 80 83.20 58.89 -70.60
CA ASN A 80 84.51 59.41 -70.94
C ASN A 80 85.14 58.72 -72.16
N LYS A 81 84.33 58.51 -73.21
CA LYS A 81 84.80 57.84 -74.43
C LYS A 81 85.66 58.81 -75.23
N VAL A 82 86.83 58.33 -75.65
CA VAL A 82 87.75 59.09 -76.51
C VAL A 82 87.06 59.45 -77.83
N VAL A 83 87.19 60.72 -78.20
CA VAL A 83 86.74 61.29 -79.48
C VAL A 83 87.96 61.61 -80.31
N GLU A 84 88.15 60.86 -81.37
CA GLU A 84 89.20 61.08 -82.35
C GLU A 84 88.73 62.15 -83.33
N VAL A 85 89.55 63.19 -83.48
CA VAL A 85 89.30 64.29 -84.41
C VAL A 85 90.32 64.20 -85.52
N THR A 86 89.87 64.34 -86.77
CA THR A 86 90.73 64.38 -87.97
C THR A 86 90.24 65.49 -88.91
N GLY A 87 91.08 65.88 -89.87
CA GLY A 87 90.68 66.82 -90.94
C GLY A 87 91.00 68.30 -90.70
N TYR A 88 91.63 68.66 -89.57
CA TYR A 88 92.24 69.99 -89.43
C TYR A 88 93.56 70.07 -90.20
N THR A 89 93.74 71.15 -90.96
CA THR A 89 94.98 71.47 -91.67
C THR A 89 95.55 72.81 -91.18
N LEU A 90 96.86 73.00 -91.37
CA LEU A 90 97.52 74.26 -91.05
C LEU A 90 97.49 75.19 -92.27
N THR A 91 97.31 76.49 -92.03
CA THR A 91 97.41 77.56 -93.02
C THR A 91 98.41 78.63 -92.55
N GLY A 92 98.76 79.54 -93.45
CA GLY A 92 99.76 80.59 -93.20
C GLY A 92 101.11 80.29 -93.87
N ALA A 93 101.94 81.33 -93.99
CA ALA A 93 103.14 81.32 -94.82
C ALA A 93 104.22 80.33 -94.35
N GLN A 94 104.20 79.93 -93.07
CA GLN A 94 105.16 78.99 -92.48
C GLN A 94 104.54 77.62 -92.17
N ALA A 95 103.29 77.34 -92.57
CA ALA A 95 102.57 76.10 -92.23
C ALA A 95 103.30 74.82 -92.65
N GLY A 96 104.00 74.83 -93.80
CA GLY A 96 104.78 73.69 -94.30
C GLY A 96 105.98 73.30 -93.43
N ASN A 97 106.40 74.16 -92.50
CA ASN A 97 107.47 73.88 -91.54
C ASN A 97 106.99 73.10 -90.30
N TYR A 98 105.69 72.80 -90.21
CA TYR A 98 105.06 72.19 -89.05
C TYR A 98 104.26 70.94 -89.41
N THR A 99 104.16 70.03 -88.45
CA THR A 99 103.20 68.92 -88.46
C THR A 99 102.15 69.17 -87.39
N LEU A 100 100.87 68.86 -87.65
CA LEU A 100 99.79 69.08 -86.67
C LEU A 100 99.47 67.78 -85.94
N THR A 101 99.57 67.82 -84.61
CA THR A 101 99.09 66.77 -83.70
C THR A 101 97.78 67.21 -83.07
N LEU A 102 96.74 66.41 -83.24
CA LEU A 102 95.40 66.71 -82.72
C LEU A 102 95.25 66.30 -81.25
N PRO A 103 94.26 66.84 -80.52
CA PRO A 103 94.13 66.58 -79.09
C PRO A 103 93.89 65.10 -78.84
N VAL A 104 94.67 64.49 -77.95
CA VAL A 104 94.55 63.07 -77.60
C VAL A 104 93.59 62.78 -76.44
N ASN A 105 93.11 63.84 -75.77
CA ASN A 105 92.30 63.73 -74.54
C ASN A 105 90.88 64.28 -74.69
N LEU A 106 90.38 64.47 -75.91
CA LEU A 106 88.99 64.87 -76.12
C LEU A 106 88.08 63.68 -75.82
N ALA A 107 87.12 63.85 -74.92
CA ALA A 107 86.22 62.79 -74.53
C ALA A 107 84.80 63.31 -74.27
N ALA A 108 83.82 62.42 -74.46
CA ALA A 108 82.42 62.65 -74.16
C ALA A 108 81.73 61.32 -73.81
N ASP A 109 80.57 61.39 -73.18
CA ASP A 109 79.75 60.24 -72.84
C ASP A 109 78.81 59.86 -73.98
N ILE A 110 78.62 58.55 -74.20
CA ILE A 110 77.45 58.02 -74.89
C ILE A 110 76.54 57.42 -73.81
N GLY A 111 75.48 58.14 -73.45
CA GLY A 111 74.47 57.67 -72.51
C GLY A 111 73.63 56.52 -73.10
N PRO A 112 73.27 55.49 -72.32
CA PRO A 112 72.40 54.42 -72.80
C PRO A 112 71.05 54.96 -73.27
N LYS A 113 70.52 54.43 -74.38
CA LYS A 113 69.19 54.84 -74.87
C LYS A 113 68.09 54.22 -74.00
N PRO A 114 67.14 55.00 -73.47
CA PRO A 114 66.03 54.44 -72.70
C PRO A 114 65.08 53.65 -73.61
N LEU A 115 64.73 52.44 -73.19
CA LEU A 115 63.70 51.60 -73.79
C LEU A 115 62.41 51.67 -72.98
N THR A 116 61.28 51.72 -73.67
CA THR A 116 59.96 51.62 -73.03
C THR A 116 59.50 50.17 -73.03
N LEU A 117 59.13 49.66 -71.86
CA LEU A 117 58.55 48.33 -71.69
C LEU A 117 57.03 48.43 -71.62
N SER A 118 56.34 47.66 -72.46
CA SER A 118 54.88 47.57 -72.51
C SER A 118 54.40 46.12 -72.56
N GLY A 119 53.11 45.89 -72.32
CA GLY A 119 52.48 44.57 -72.46
C GLY A 119 52.69 43.59 -71.30
N VAL A 120 53.38 44.00 -70.22
CA VAL A 120 53.48 43.23 -68.97
C VAL A 120 52.20 43.43 -68.16
N THR A 121 51.61 42.35 -67.66
CA THR A 121 50.45 42.38 -66.76
C THR A 121 50.74 41.60 -65.48
N ALA A 122 49.94 41.83 -64.43
CA ALA A 122 49.90 40.96 -63.26
C ALA A 122 48.59 40.17 -63.26
N SER A 123 48.64 38.89 -62.90
CA SER A 123 47.47 38.04 -62.82
C SER A 123 46.84 38.08 -61.43
N SER A 124 45.50 38.17 -61.38
CA SER A 124 44.75 38.00 -60.14
C SER A 124 44.90 36.58 -59.59
N LYS A 125 44.79 36.43 -58.27
CA LYS A 125 44.92 35.13 -57.57
C LYS A 125 43.87 34.98 -56.48
N VAL A 126 43.61 33.74 -56.09
CA VAL A 126 42.87 33.44 -54.86
C VAL A 126 43.83 33.56 -53.67
N TYR A 127 43.32 34.06 -52.54
CA TYR A 127 44.07 34.13 -51.30
C TYR A 127 44.73 32.79 -50.96
N ASN A 128 46.04 32.84 -50.75
CA ASN A 128 46.88 31.69 -50.39
C ASN A 128 47.99 32.08 -49.40
N LYS A 129 47.79 33.19 -48.68
CA LYS A 129 48.73 33.76 -47.68
C LYS A 129 50.10 34.20 -48.22
N SER A 130 50.31 34.17 -49.53
CA SER A 130 51.51 34.69 -50.20
C SER A 130 51.21 36.00 -50.93
N ASP A 131 52.08 36.98 -50.78
CA ASP A 131 52.07 38.23 -51.54
C ASP A 131 52.78 38.11 -52.89
N ALA A 132 53.30 36.94 -53.26
CA ALA A 132 53.87 36.70 -54.58
C ALA A 132 52.78 36.85 -55.66
N ALA A 133 53.10 37.66 -56.66
CA ALA A 133 52.29 37.89 -57.85
C ALA A 133 52.89 37.15 -59.04
N THR A 134 52.04 36.77 -60.00
CA THR A 134 52.47 36.16 -61.25
C THR A 134 52.41 37.19 -62.35
N LEU A 135 53.53 37.42 -63.02
CA LEU A 135 53.57 38.24 -64.23
C LEU A 135 53.01 37.47 -65.42
N GLY A 136 52.33 38.20 -66.30
CA GLY A 136 51.78 37.68 -67.55
C GLY A 136 51.84 38.73 -68.66
N GLY A 137 51.03 38.51 -69.68
CA GLY A 137 50.99 39.36 -70.87
C GLY A 137 52.09 39.03 -71.87
N SER A 138 52.30 39.94 -72.83
CA SER A 138 53.28 39.80 -73.91
C SER A 138 54.19 41.01 -73.89
N ALA A 139 55.26 40.91 -73.08
CA ALA A 139 56.23 41.98 -72.89
C ALA A 139 56.87 42.39 -74.22
N SER A 140 56.93 43.70 -74.49
CA SER A 140 57.55 44.27 -75.68
C SER A 140 58.42 45.48 -75.33
N LEU A 141 59.64 45.50 -75.89
CA LEU A 141 60.57 46.62 -75.81
C LEU A 141 60.44 47.49 -77.05
N SER A 142 60.22 48.79 -76.86
CA SER A 142 60.22 49.78 -77.94
C SER A 142 61.36 50.79 -77.76
N GLY A 143 61.94 51.23 -78.88
CA GLY A 143 63.06 52.17 -78.92
C GLY A 143 64.41 51.57 -79.36
N VAL A 144 64.48 50.26 -79.60
CA VAL A 144 65.68 49.56 -80.10
C VAL A 144 66.08 50.11 -81.46
N VAL A 145 67.37 50.38 -81.66
CA VAL A 145 67.93 50.99 -82.87
C VAL A 145 68.27 49.91 -83.90
N GLY A 146 67.76 50.06 -85.12
CA GLY A 146 68.14 49.22 -86.26
C GLY A 146 67.91 47.73 -86.00
N SER A 147 68.95 46.92 -86.23
CA SER A 147 68.95 45.46 -86.04
C SER A 147 69.58 45.01 -84.72
N ASP A 148 69.69 45.90 -83.73
CA ASP A 148 70.25 45.55 -82.43
C ASP A 148 69.45 44.44 -81.75
N ILE A 149 70.17 43.48 -81.16
CA ILE A 149 69.56 42.37 -80.43
C ILE A 149 69.53 42.74 -78.95
N VAL A 150 68.33 43.10 -78.47
CA VAL A 150 68.03 43.37 -77.07
C VAL A 150 66.78 42.57 -76.68
N ASN A 151 66.86 41.78 -75.63
CA ASN A 151 65.71 41.04 -75.09
C ASN A 151 65.43 41.45 -73.63
N LEU A 152 64.20 41.23 -73.18
CA LEU A 152 63.86 41.36 -71.77
C LEU A 152 64.23 40.06 -71.07
N ASP A 153 65.11 40.13 -70.09
CA ASP A 153 65.42 39.02 -69.19
C ASP A 153 64.52 39.12 -67.95
N THR A 154 63.69 38.10 -67.78
CA THR A 154 62.74 37.98 -66.66
C THR A 154 63.17 36.93 -65.64
N SER A 155 64.36 36.34 -65.76
CA SER A 155 64.82 35.25 -64.89
C SER A 155 64.96 35.68 -63.42
N ALA A 156 65.34 36.94 -63.19
CA ALA A 156 65.43 37.57 -61.87
C ALA A 156 64.17 38.40 -61.51
N ALA A 157 63.12 38.37 -62.34
CA ALA A 157 61.93 39.17 -62.11
C ALA A 157 61.20 38.71 -60.83
N ASN A 158 60.99 39.64 -59.92
CA ASN A 158 60.22 39.42 -58.71
C ASN A 158 59.01 40.35 -58.70
N ALA A 159 57.80 39.77 -58.69
CA ALA A 159 56.55 40.50 -58.63
C ALA A 159 55.84 40.21 -57.31
N ARG A 160 55.47 41.25 -56.58
CA ARG A 160 54.78 41.14 -55.28
C ARG A 160 53.66 42.15 -55.15
N PHE A 161 52.55 41.70 -54.59
CA PHE A 161 51.54 42.58 -54.02
C PHE A 161 52.10 43.32 -52.80
N ALA A 162 51.49 44.44 -52.42
CA ALA A 162 51.87 45.17 -51.20
C ALA A 162 51.71 44.33 -49.92
N ASP A 163 50.74 43.42 -49.92
CA ASP A 163 50.46 42.47 -48.85
C ASP A 163 49.68 41.26 -49.42
N ALA A 164 49.61 40.18 -48.64
CA ALA A 164 48.95 38.94 -49.06
C ALA A 164 47.42 38.93 -48.88
N ASN A 165 46.82 39.99 -48.32
CA ASN A 165 45.39 40.03 -48.03
C ASN A 165 44.56 40.32 -49.28
N VAL A 166 43.32 39.83 -49.24
CA VAL A 166 42.29 40.12 -50.22
C VAL A 166 42.15 41.62 -50.46
N GLY A 167 41.98 41.97 -51.73
CA GLY A 167 41.75 43.33 -52.16
C GLY A 167 41.63 43.39 -53.67
N THR A 168 40.90 44.38 -54.13
CA THR A 168 40.74 44.68 -55.56
C THR A 168 41.78 45.71 -56.01
N ASN A 169 42.26 45.59 -57.24
CA ASN A 169 43.20 46.52 -57.87
C ASN A 169 44.45 46.76 -57.01
N LYS A 170 44.97 45.71 -56.38
CA LYS A 170 46.16 45.80 -55.53
C LYS A 170 47.38 46.05 -56.41
N ALA A 171 48.16 47.08 -56.05
CA ALA A 171 49.41 47.38 -56.73
C ALA A 171 50.40 46.21 -56.65
N VAL A 172 51.05 45.93 -57.78
CA VAL A 172 52.07 44.89 -57.92
C VAL A 172 53.40 45.58 -58.26
N ALA A 173 54.33 45.51 -57.31
CA ALA A 173 55.69 45.99 -57.51
C ALA A 173 56.49 44.93 -58.26
N VAL A 174 57.26 45.35 -59.26
CA VAL A 174 58.13 44.48 -60.05
C VAL A 174 59.56 44.97 -59.94
N THR A 175 60.47 44.08 -59.52
CA THR A 175 61.91 44.33 -59.46
C THR A 175 62.66 43.23 -60.21
N GLY A 176 63.95 43.46 -60.48
CA GLY A 176 64.82 42.43 -61.08
C GLY A 176 64.62 42.19 -62.58
N LEU A 177 63.83 43.02 -63.27
CA LEU A 177 63.82 43.05 -64.74
C LEU A 177 65.14 43.64 -65.25
N SER A 178 65.74 42.97 -66.22
CA SER A 178 66.98 43.42 -66.87
C SER A 178 66.90 43.27 -68.39
N LEU A 179 67.83 43.93 -69.09
CA LEU A 179 68.01 43.76 -70.52
C LEU A 179 69.11 42.72 -70.75
N GLY A 180 68.87 41.81 -71.69
CA GLY A 180 69.87 40.90 -72.23
C GLY A 180 70.06 41.08 -73.73
N GLY A 181 70.88 40.22 -74.32
CA GLY A 181 71.25 40.30 -75.73
C GLY A 181 72.55 41.09 -75.96
N ALA A 182 73.12 40.95 -77.15
CA ALA A 182 74.46 41.44 -77.47
C ALA A 182 74.59 42.97 -77.35
N ALA A 183 73.50 43.71 -77.56
CA ALA A 183 73.49 45.17 -77.53
C ALA A 183 72.98 45.75 -76.19
N ALA A 184 72.63 44.92 -75.19
CA ALA A 184 71.95 45.36 -73.97
C ALA A 184 72.65 46.51 -73.23
N GLY A 185 73.99 46.50 -73.17
CA GLY A 185 74.78 47.55 -72.50
C GLY A 185 74.64 48.95 -73.11
N ASN A 186 74.06 49.06 -74.30
CA ASN A 186 73.80 50.34 -74.98
C ASN A 186 72.45 50.96 -74.62
N TYR A 187 71.64 50.25 -73.82
CA TYR A 187 70.28 50.61 -73.50
C TYR A 187 70.05 50.65 -71.99
N SER A 188 69.05 51.42 -71.56
CA SER A 188 68.53 51.39 -70.20
C SER A 188 67.05 51.00 -70.24
N LEU A 189 66.60 50.18 -69.28
CA LEU A 189 65.19 49.82 -69.18
C LEU A 189 64.45 50.93 -68.43
N GLY A 190 63.46 51.55 -69.08
CA GLY A 190 62.56 52.50 -68.41
C GLY A 190 61.72 51.83 -67.34
N SER A 191 61.16 52.63 -66.42
CA SER A 191 60.27 52.12 -65.38
C SER A 191 59.05 51.42 -65.99
N THR A 192 58.69 50.26 -65.43
CA THR A 192 57.43 49.60 -65.75
C THR A 192 56.25 50.44 -65.25
N SER A 193 55.16 50.46 -66.01
CA SER A 193 53.87 50.99 -65.54
C SER A 193 53.45 50.30 -64.24
N THR A 194 52.72 51.00 -63.38
CA THR A 194 52.14 50.42 -62.16
C THR A 194 51.20 49.27 -62.53
N LEU A 195 51.62 48.03 -62.27
CA LEU A 195 50.78 46.86 -62.45
C LEU A 195 49.79 46.74 -61.28
N ALA A 196 48.62 46.18 -61.54
CA ALA A 196 47.65 45.87 -60.51
C ALA A 196 46.89 44.58 -60.84
N ALA A 197 46.46 43.88 -59.79
CA ALA A 197 45.67 42.66 -59.89
C ALA A 197 44.85 42.46 -58.60
N ASP A 198 43.89 41.55 -58.63
CA ASP A 198 43.05 41.25 -57.47
C ASP A 198 43.59 40.06 -56.67
N ILE A 199 43.46 40.12 -55.36
CA ILE A 199 43.47 38.92 -54.50
C ILE A 199 42.02 38.67 -54.08
N THR A 200 41.40 37.61 -54.58
CA THR A 200 40.01 37.26 -54.25
C THR A 200 39.95 36.35 -53.01
N PRO A 201 38.90 36.43 -52.18
CA PRO A 201 38.75 35.55 -51.04
C PRO A 201 38.78 34.07 -51.41
N LYS A 202 39.36 33.25 -50.53
CA LYS A 202 39.33 31.80 -50.69
C LYS A 202 37.95 31.26 -50.27
N PRO A 203 37.19 30.59 -51.17
CA PRO A 203 35.89 30.04 -50.80
C PRO A 203 36.07 28.81 -49.90
N ILE A 204 35.30 28.77 -48.81
CA ILE A 204 35.20 27.60 -47.93
C ILE A 204 33.74 27.33 -47.59
N THR A 205 33.40 26.05 -47.41
CA THR A 205 32.09 25.64 -46.88
C THR A 205 32.26 25.20 -45.44
N VAL A 206 31.48 25.81 -44.54
CA VAL A 206 31.48 25.49 -43.11
C VAL A 206 30.12 24.94 -42.73
N THR A 207 30.10 23.73 -42.19
CA THR A 207 28.87 23.07 -41.74
C THR A 207 28.86 23.02 -40.22
N ALA A 208 27.75 23.44 -39.60
CA ALA A 208 27.55 23.25 -38.16
C ALA A 208 27.43 21.75 -37.83
N ASP A 209 27.91 21.35 -36.66
CA ASP A 209 27.65 20.02 -36.13
C ASP A 209 26.25 19.97 -35.51
N ALA A 210 25.46 18.94 -35.82
CA ALA A 210 24.19 18.72 -35.14
C ALA A 210 24.43 18.43 -33.65
N LYS A 211 23.58 18.97 -32.78
CA LYS A 211 23.67 18.83 -31.33
C LYS A 211 22.33 18.40 -30.74
N SER A 212 22.35 17.96 -29.50
CA SER A 212 21.13 17.70 -28.74
C SER A 212 21.30 18.04 -27.27
N LYS A 213 20.18 18.30 -26.61
CA LYS A 213 20.06 18.47 -25.15
C LYS A 213 18.75 17.86 -24.67
N ILE A 214 18.68 17.55 -23.39
CA ILE A 214 17.41 17.23 -22.73
C ILE A 214 16.76 18.55 -22.29
N TYR A 215 15.43 18.60 -22.32
CA TYR A 215 14.67 19.75 -21.85
C TYR A 215 15.08 20.20 -20.43
N GLY A 216 15.30 21.50 -20.26
CA GLY A 216 15.75 22.11 -19.01
C GLY A 216 17.26 22.03 -18.73
N ASP A 217 18.03 21.30 -19.53
CA ASP A 217 19.50 21.32 -19.41
C ASP A 217 20.08 22.57 -20.10
N SER A 218 21.34 22.90 -19.84
CA SER A 218 22.03 23.98 -20.56
C SER A 218 22.37 23.57 -22.00
N ASP A 219 22.50 24.54 -22.89
CA ASP A 219 22.94 24.26 -24.26
C ASP A 219 24.36 23.70 -24.31
N PRO A 220 24.63 22.70 -25.16
CA PRO A 220 25.99 22.25 -25.43
C PRO A 220 26.74 23.31 -26.25
N THR A 221 28.07 23.29 -26.17
CA THR A 221 28.92 24.09 -27.05
C THR A 221 28.66 23.73 -28.51
N LEU A 222 28.25 24.73 -29.31
CA LEU A 222 28.05 24.58 -30.74
C LEU A 222 29.42 24.49 -31.44
N THR A 223 29.55 23.57 -32.39
CA THR A 223 30.79 23.32 -33.12
C THR A 223 30.54 23.24 -34.63
N GLN A 224 31.60 23.31 -35.41
CA GLN A 224 31.57 23.41 -36.86
C GLN A 224 32.75 22.68 -37.48
N GLN A 225 32.58 22.28 -38.74
CA GLN A 225 33.63 21.68 -39.56
C GLN A 225 33.73 22.39 -40.91
N VAL A 226 34.95 22.54 -41.44
CA VAL A 226 35.15 22.90 -42.84
C VAL A 226 34.89 21.65 -43.67
N THR A 227 33.83 21.66 -44.47
CA THR A 227 33.41 20.51 -45.29
C THR A 227 33.85 20.62 -46.74
N THR A 228 34.26 21.81 -47.19
CA THR A 228 34.83 22.02 -48.53
C THR A 228 35.85 23.15 -48.47
N GLY A 229 37.00 22.97 -49.13
CA GLY A 229 38.13 23.89 -49.04
C GLY A 229 38.97 23.66 -47.78
N SER A 230 39.79 24.66 -47.43
CA SER A 230 40.63 24.65 -46.23
C SER A 230 41.05 26.06 -45.84
N LEU A 231 41.23 26.29 -44.53
CA LEU A 231 41.97 27.45 -44.05
C LEU A 231 43.46 27.27 -44.38
N GLU A 232 44.12 28.37 -44.71
CA GLU A 232 45.57 28.43 -44.80
C GLU A 232 46.19 28.25 -43.42
N SER A 233 47.40 27.69 -43.38
CA SER A 233 48.08 27.37 -42.13
C SER A 233 48.21 28.59 -41.21
N GLY A 234 47.77 28.45 -39.96
CA GLY A 234 47.77 29.50 -38.94
C GLY A 234 46.58 30.47 -39.00
N ASP A 235 45.67 30.34 -39.96
CA ASP A 235 44.38 31.05 -39.94
C ASP A 235 43.39 30.27 -39.08
N SER A 236 42.50 30.98 -38.38
CA SER A 236 41.51 30.38 -37.47
C SER A 236 40.16 31.06 -37.59
N PHE A 237 39.13 30.37 -37.11
CA PHE A 237 37.82 30.98 -36.94
C PHE A 237 37.81 31.91 -35.72
N THR A 238 37.02 32.97 -35.83
CA THR A 238 36.67 33.91 -34.76
C THR A 238 35.14 34.01 -34.66
N GLY A 239 34.65 34.63 -33.58
CA GLY A 239 33.22 34.73 -33.32
C GLY A 239 32.61 33.41 -32.85
N SER A 240 31.29 33.27 -32.97
CA SER A 240 30.56 32.11 -32.47
C SER A 240 29.33 31.81 -33.31
N LEU A 241 28.98 30.53 -33.35
CA LEU A 241 27.68 30.06 -33.85
C LEU A 241 26.55 30.53 -32.92
N THR A 242 25.35 30.63 -33.47
CA THR A 242 24.11 30.91 -32.72
C THR A 242 23.07 29.88 -33.08
N ARG A 243 22.02 29.71 -32.28
CA ARG A 243 20.85 28.92 -32.67
C ARG A 243 19.56 29.73 -32.60
N ALA A 244 18.50 29.23 -33.24
CA ALA A 244 17.16 29.74 -33.07
C ALA A 244 16.71 29.68 -31.59
N THR A 245 15.96 30.70 -31.17
CA THR A 245 15.46 30.84 -29.79
C THR A 245 14.34 29.86 -29.48
N GLY A 246 14.24 29.43 -28.22
CA GLY A 246 13.17 28.59 -27.69
C GLY A 246 13.73 27.42 -26.89
N GLU A 247 12.93 26.90 -25.96
CA GLU A 247 13.33 25.82 -25.05
C GLU A 247 12.40 24.61 -25.08
N THR A 248 11.22 24.69 -25.71
CA THR A 248 10.30 23.56 -25.82
C THR A 248 10.91 22.43 -26.66
N ILE A 249 10.44 21.20 -26.48
CA ILE A 249 10.91 20.08 -27.30
C ILE A 249 10.74 20.36 -28.80
N GLY A 250 11.75 19.99 -29.59
CA GLY A 250 11.78 20.31 -31.02
C GLY A 250 13.19 20.46 -31.57
N THR A 251 13.29 20.96 -32.80
CA THR A 251 14.56 21.25 -33.48
C THR A 251 14.75 22.74 -33.66
N TYR A 252 15.97 23.21 -33.44
CA TYR A 252 16.35 24.61 -33.50
C TYR A 252 17.57 24.76 -34.41
N ALA A 253 17.41 25.45 -35.53
CA ALA A 253 18.48 25.64 -36.50
C ALA A 253 19.68 26.36 -35.88
N ILE A 254 20.88 25.82 -36.10
CA ILE A 254 22.17 26.44 -35.77
C ILE A 254 22.56 27.31 -36.96
N GLY A 255 22.58 28.62 -36.73
CA GLY A 255 23.01 29.63 -37.68
C GLY A 255 24.49 30.01 -37.50
N GLN A 256 25.05 30.66 -38.52
CA GLN A 256 26.45 31.10 -38.55
C GLN A 256 26.78 32.04 -37.38
N GLY A 257 25.83 32.88 -36.94
CA GLY A 257 26.07 33.88 -35.92
C GLY A 257 27.16 34.87 -36.33
N THR A 258 28.15 35.06 -35.47
CA THR A 258 29.32 35.92 -35.73
C THR A 258 30.53 35.14 -36.25
N LEU A 259 30.38 33.84 -36.54
CA LEU A 259 31.46 32.99 -37.02
C LEU A 259 32.08 33.57 -38.31
N SER A 260 33.39 33.80 -38.26
CA SER A 260 34.17 34.39 -39.36
C SER A 260 35.55 33.77 -39.48
N ALA A 261 36.05 33.63 -40.70
CA ALA A 261 37.46 33.29 -40.99
C ALA A 261 38.27 34.53 -41.42
N GLY A 262 37.71 35.73 -41.25
CA GLY A 262 38.28 37.01 -41.72
C GLY A 262 37.92 37.33 -43.17
N ALA A 263 38.27 38.53 -43.62
CA ALA A 263 37.95 39.04 -44.96
C ALA A 263 38.68 38.29 -46.10
N ASN A 264 39.68 37.49 -45.77
CA ASN A 264 40.43 36.69 -46.73
C ASN A 264 39.69 35.44 -47.21
N TYR A 265 38.53 35.14 -46.62
CA TYR A 265 37.71 33.98 -46.94
C TYR A 265 36.26 34.37 -47.21
N THR A 266 35.62 33.66 -48.14
CA THR A 266 34.17 33.69 -48.31
C THR A 266 33.60 32.40 -47.72
N ILE A 267 32.82 32.52 -46.65
CA ILE A 267 32.16 31.37 -46.00
C ILE A 267 30.81 31.11 -46.68
N THR A 268 30.63 29.89 -47.19
CA THR A 268 29.31 29.31 -47.45
C THR A 268 28.91 28.49 -46.24
N PHE A 269 27.92 28.95 -45.48
CA PHE A 269 27.51 28.29 -44.24
C PHE A 269 26.37 27.30 -44.46
N VAL A 270 26.50 26.09 -43.92
CA VAL A 270 25.48 25.04 -43.95
C VAL A 270 24.98 24.79 -42.53
N SER A 271 23.69 25.05 -42.31
CA SER A 271 23.03 24.87 -41.02
C SER A 271 22.79 23.39 -40.69
N LYS A 272 22.78 23.09 -39.39
CA LYS A 272 22.28 21.84 -38.77
C LYS A 272 21.46 22.22 -37.54
N ASP A 273 20.81 21.25 -36.91
CA ASP A 273 19.91 21.53 -35.79
C ASP A 273 20.52 21.18 -34.42
N LEU A 274 20.10 21.94 -33.42
CA LEU A 274 20.07 21.51 -32.04
C LEU A 274 18.70 20.91 -31.74
N THR A 275 18.67 19.65 -31.31
CA THR A 275 17.44 18.93 -30.94
C THR A 275 17.24 18.92 -29.43
N ILE A 276 16.10 19.42 -28.95
CA ILE A 276 15.68 19.33 -27.55
C ILE A 276 14.75 18.12 -27.40
N THR A 277 15.15 17.16 -26.58
CA THR A 277 14.38 15.94 -26.30
C THR A 277 13.66 16.02 -24.96
N LYS A 278 12.62 15.18 -24.79
CA LYS A 278 11.82 15.13 -23.56
C LYS A 278 12.66 14.77 -22.34
N LYS A 279 12.35 15.38 -21.20
CA LYS A 279 12.91 14.99 -19.90
C LYS A 279 12.04 13.92 -19.25
N ASN A 280 12.69 12.88 -18.72
CA ASN A 280 11.97 11.84 -17.97
C ASN A 280 11.69 12.31 -16.55
N LEU A 281 10.43 12.21 -16.12
CA LEU A 281 9.99 12.37 -14.74
C LEU A 281 9.77 11.01 -14.11
N THR A 282 10.10 10.88 -12.84
CA THR A 282 9.80 9.67 -12.05
C THR A 282 8.65 9.95 -11.09
N VAL A 283 7.95 8.89 -10.69
CA VAL A 283 6.93 8.95 -9.66
C VAL A 283 7.48 8.36 -8.37
N SER A 284 7.39 9.12 -7.29
CA SER A 284 7.76 8.70 -5.94
C SER A 284 6.54 8.59 -5.04
N GLY A 285 6.65 7.89 -3.91
CA GLY A 285 5.61 7.82 -2.89
C GLY A 285 4.35 7.01 -3.23
N ALA A 286 4.25 6.48 -4.46
CA ALA A 286 3.11 5.67 -4.87
C ALA A 286 3.00 4.37 -4.04
N LEU A 287 1.83 4.14 -3.47
CA LEU A 287 1.48 2.96 -2.68
C LEU A 287 0.18 2.35 -3.21
N ALA A 288 0.19 1.04 -3.44
CA ALA A 288 -1.02 0.29 -3.77
C ALA A 288 -1.77 -0.10 -2.49
N GLN A 289 -3.09 0.08 -2.48
CA GLN A 289 -3.92 -0.15 -1.31
C GLN A 289 -4.51 -1.57 -1.30
N ASN A 290 -4.55 -2.16 -0.10
CA ASN A 290 -5.24 -3.44 0.13
C ASN A 290 -6.75 -3.28 -0.08
N LYS A 291 -7.43 -4.34 -0.52
CA LYS A 291 -8.89 -4.37 -0.66
C LYS A 291 -9.48 -5.71 -0.23
N SER A 292 -10.77 -5.71 0.07
CA SER A 292 -11.56 -6.95 0.10
C SER A 292 -11.97 -7.31 -1.33
N TYR A 293 -12.08 -8.61 -1.59
CA TYR A 293 -12.50 -9.13 -2.87
C TYR A 293 -13.85 -8.54 -3.32
N ASP A 294 -13.92 -8.08 -4.56
CA ASP A 294 -15.09 -7.42 -5.14
C ASP A 294 -15.35 -7.84 -6.60
N GLY A 295 -14.71 -8.92 -7.06
CA GLY A 295 -14.89 -9.49 -8.40
C GLY A 295 -14.09 -8.81 -9.52
N ASN A 296 -13.29 -7.76 -9.25
CA ASN A 296 -12.52 -7.06 -10.28
C ASN A 296 -11.04 -6.86 -9.91
N THR A 297 -10.23 -6.44 -10.88
CA THR A 297 -8.79 -6.19 -10.72
C THR A 297 -8.45 -4.72 -10.43
N THR A 298 -9.42 -3.87 -10.12
CA THR A 298 -9.15 -2.44 -9.87
C THR A 298 -8.38 -2.27 -8.57
N ALA A 299 -7.26 -1.55 -8.63
CA ALA A 299 -6.46 -1.14 -7.48
C ALA A 299 -6.59 0.37 -7.27
N THR A 300 -6.47 0.79 -6.01
CA THR A 300 -6.36 2.20 -5.63
C THR A 300 -4.91 2.50 -5.30
N ILE A 301 -4.40 3.61 -5.83
CA ILE A 301 -3.05 4.12 -5.56
C ILE A 301 -3.17 5.36 -4.68
N SER A 302 -2.19 5.57 -3.78
CA SER A 302 -2.08 6.77 -2.97
C SER A 302 -0.62 7.26 -2.90
N GLY A 303 -0.42 8.53 -2.57
CA GLY A 303 0.91 9.11 -2.31
C GLY A 303 1.80 9.34 -3.53
N ALA A 304 1.32 9.08 -4.75
CA ALA A 304 2.08 9.30 -5.98
C ALA A 304 2.38 10.79 -6.19
N ALA A 305 3.66 11.12 -6.40
CA ALA A 305 4.13 12.48 -6.65
C ALA A 305 5.23 12.50 -7.72
N LEU A 306 5.20 13.51 -8.59
CA LEU A 306 6.23 13.71 -9.61
C LEU A 306 7.54 14.21 -9.03
N VAL A 307 8.64 13.70 -9.58
CA VAL A 307 10.02 14.12 -9.27
C VAL A 307 10.74 14.48 -10.57
N GLY A 308 11.47 15.59 -10.55
CA GLY A 308 12.32 16.05 -11.66
C GLY A 308 11.69 17.13 -12.56
N VAL A 309 10.54 17.69 -12.17
CA VAL A 309 9.95 18.86 -12.83
C VAL A 309 10.92 20.03 -12.75
N VAL A 310 11.08 20.77 -13.84
CA VAL A 310 12.06 21.87 -13.94
C VAL A 310 11.40 23.14 -13.43
N GLY A 311 12.05 23.84 -12.49
CA GLY A 311 11.60 25.16 -12.03
C GLY A 311 10.14 25.19 -11.58
N ALA A 312 9.35 26.04 -12.24
CA ALA A 312 7.93 26.26 -11.95
C ALA A 312 7.01 25.77 -13.09
N ASP A 313 7.50 24.85 -13.93
CA ASP A 313 6.75 24.30 -15.06
C ASP A 313 5.41 23.70 -14.59
N ASP A 314 4.35 23.98 -15.36
CA ASP A 314 3.00 23.48 -15.11
C ASP A 314 2.88 22.04 -15.61
N VAL A 315 3.21 21.11 -14.71
CA VAL A 315 3.11 19.67 -14.94
C VAL A 315 2.46 18.99 -13.74
N THR A 316 1.36 18.32 -13.99
CA THR A 316 0.58 17.57 -13.00
C THR A 316 0.52 16.10 -13.36
N LEU A 317 0.53 15.24 -12.35
CA LEU A 317 0.32 13.81 -12.52
C LEU A 317 -1.17 13.53 -12.54
N ALA A 318 -1.62 12.79 -13.54
CA ALA A 318 -3.01 12.36 -13.68
C ALA A 318 -3.11 10.84 -13.72
N ASN A 319 -4.30 10.31 -13.41
CA ASN A 319 -4.54 8.87 -13.26
C ASN A 319 -3.62 8.24 -12.19
N ASP A 320 -3.27 9.02 -11.18
CA ASP A 320 -2.32 8.75 -10.11
C ASP A 320 -2.94 8.03 -8.91
N THR A 321 -4.27 7.94 -8.87
CA THR A 321 -5.04 7.23 -7.85
C THR A 321 -5.53 5.85 -8.29
N ALA A 322 -5.25 5.44 -9.54
CA ALA A 322 -5.77 4.21 -10.13
C ALA A 322 -4.64 3.25 -10.54
N GLY A 323 -4.89 1.96 -10.34
CA GLY A 323 -4.02 0.88 -10.77
C GLY A 323 -4.79 -0.39 -11.09
N THR A 324 -4.09 -1.44 -11.48
CA THR A 324 -4.68 -2.76 -11.78
C THR A 324 -3.88 -3.86 -11.10
N PHE A 325 -4.54 -4.66 -10.27
CA PHE A 325 -4.00 -5.90 -9.72
C PHE A 325 -3.75 -6.92 -10.84
N ALA A 326 -2.65 -7.66 -10.75
CA ALA A 326 -2.30 -8.73 -11.69
C ALA A 326 -3.31 -9.90 -11.69
N GLN A 327 -4.08 -10.05 -10.61
CA GLN A 327 -5.15 -11.05 -10.48
C GLN A 327 -6.31 -10.48 -9.67
N ARG A 328 -7.50 -11.06 -9.81
CA ARG A 328 -8.69 -10.67 -9.03
C ARG A 328 -8.88 -11.47 -7.74
N THR A 329 -8.30 -12.66 -7.61
CA THR A 329 -8.53 -13.57 -6.47
C THR A 329 -7.70 -13.17 -5.24
N PRO A 330 -8.17 -13.48 -4.01
CA PRO A 330 -7.44 -13.19 -2.79
C PRO A 330 -6.00 -13.71 -2.79
N GLY A 331 -5.12 -12.96 -2.16
CA GLY A 331 -3.69 -13.24 -2.09
C GLY A 331 -2.92 -12.09 -1.45
N SER A 332 -1.67 -12.38 -1.11
CA SER A 332 -0.74 -11.42 -0.52
C SER A 332 0.26 -10.92 -1.55
N ALA A 333 0.67 -9.66 -1.42
CA ALA A 333 1.69 -9.02 -2.27
C ALA A 333 1.43 -9.19 -3.78
N ILE A 334 0.17 -9.07 -4.20
CA ILE A 334 -0.21 -9.13 -5.61
C ILE A 334 0.33 -7.89 -6.31
N GLY A 335 1.03 -8.07 -7.42
CA GLY A 335 1.57 -6.97 -8.22
C GLY A 335 0.49 -6.04 -8.75
N VAL A 336 0.76 -4.73 -8.73
CA VAL A 336 -0.13 -3.69 -9.22
C VAL A 336 0.57 -2.88 -10.31
N SER A 337 -0.05 -2.78 -11.48
CA SER A 337 0.41 -1.91 -12.57
C SER A 337 -0.31 -0.57 -12.55
N THR A 338 0.32 0.46 -13.11
CA THR A 338 -0.20 1.82 -13.21
C THR A 338 -0.05 2.35 -14.63
N ALA A 339 -0.88 3.32 -14.99
CA ALA A 339 -0.87 3.99 -16.28
C ALA A 339 -1.05 5.50 -16.06
N MET A 340 -0.16 6.07 -15.25
CA MET A 340 -0.16 7.49 -14.92
C MET A 340 0.20 8.32 -16.15
N THR A 341 -0.39 9.50 -16.26
CA THR A 341 -0.21 10.42 -17.39
C THR A 341 0.20 11.80 -16.89
N LEU A 342 0.70 12.65 -17.79
CA LEU A 342 1.06 14.03 -17.47
C LEU A 342 0.04 14.98 -18.09
N SER A 343 -0.34 16.02 -17.34
CA SER A 343 -1.18 17.13 -17.78
C SER A 343 -0.58 18.47 -17.38
N GLY A 344 -1.12 19.57 -17.89
CA GLY A 344 -0.58 20.93 -17.70
C GLY A 344 0.04 21.49 -18.97
N ALA A 345 0.31 22.79 -19.00
CA ALA A 345 0.80 23.49 -20.19
C ALA A 345 2.17 22.96 -20.67
N ASP A 346 3.03 22.55 -19.74
CA ASP A 346 4.42 22.15 -20.03
C ASP A 346 4.59 20.63 -20.16
N ALA A 347 3.53 19.83 -19.95
CA ALA A 347 3.57 18.37 -19.96
C ALA A 347 4.13 17.77 -21.27
N GLY A 348 3.99 18.49 -22.39
CA GLY A 348 4.55 18.11 -23.68
C GLY A 348 6.07 17.93 -23.67
N ASN A 349 6.77 18.64 -22.78
CA ASN A 349 8.24 18.60 -22.67
C ASN A 349 8.77 17.39 -21.88
N TYR A 350 7.86 16.58 -21.33
CA TYR A 350 8.21 15.48 -20.43
C TYR A 350 7.66 14.13 -20.90
N SER A 351 8.27 13.09 -20.34
CA SER A 351 7.79 11.71 -20.34
C SER A 351 7.71 11.23 -18.90
N VAL A 352 6.69 10.45 -18.53
CA VAL A 352 6.59 9.87 -17.18
C VAL A 352 7.07 8.42 -17.18
N ILE A 353 7.92 8.09 -16.21
CA ILE A 353 8.31 6.72 -15.90
C ILE A 353 7.37 6.21 -14.80
N GLN A 354 6.65 5.12 -15.09
CA GLN A 354 5.72 4.52 -14.13
C GLN A 354 6.47 3.98 -12.90
N PRO A 355 5.87 4.04 -11.70
CA PRO A 355 6.43 3.39 -10.52
C PRO A 355 6.44 1.87 -10.68
N THR A 356 7.51 1.22 -10.21
CA THR A 356 7.69 -0.24 -10.27
C THR A 356 7.60 -0.87 -8.89
N GLY A 357 7.23 -2.15 -8.83
CA GLY A 357 7.26 -2.92 -7.57
C GLY A 357 6.09 -2.66 -6.62
N LEU A 358 5.02 -2.00 -7.08
CA LEU A 358 3.81 -1.83 -6.29
C LEU A 358 3.14 -3.18 -6.05
N THR A 359 2.83 -3.46 -4.79
CA THR A 359 2.11 -4.68 -4.39
C THR A 359 1.07 -4.35 -3.32
N ALA A 360 -0.03 -5.09 -3.31
CA ALA A 360 -1.06 -5.00 -2.27
C ALA A 360 -1.78 -6.35 -2.10
N ASN A 361 -2.52 -6.49 -1.00
CA ASN A 361 -3.25 -7.69 -0.66
C ASN A 361 -4.73 -7.58 -1.08
N ILE A 362 -5.28 -8.69 -1.57
CA ILE A 362 -6.72 -8.89 -1.70
C ILE A 362 -7.14 -9.89 -0.62
N THR A 363 -8.02 -9.49 0.30
CA THR A 363 -8.57 -10.39 1.33
C THR A 363 -9.91 -10.98 0.88
N GLY A 364 -10.23 -12.19 1.32
CA GLY A 364 -11.50 -12.83 0.99
C GLY A 364 -12.69 -12.00 1.47
N LYS A 365 -13.74 -11.91 0.65
CA LYS A 365 -14.95 -11.14 1.00
C LYS A 365 -15.78 -11.93 2.01
N PRO A 366 -16.20 -11.32 3.14
CA PRO A 366 -17.05 -12.01 4.10
C PRO A 366 -18.46 -12.20 3.53
N LEU A 367 -18.96 -13.43 3.61
CA LEU A 367 -20.35 -13.80 3.38
C LEU A 367 -21.04 -14.10 4.70
N THR A 368 -22.33 -13.82 4.73
CA THR A 368 -23.22 -14.17 5.85
C THR A 368 -24.33 -15.09 5.36
N ILE A 369 -24.93 -15.84 6.28
CA ILE A 369 -26.06 -16.73 5.99
C ILE A 369 -27.32 -16.12 6.61
N THR A 370 -28.39 -16.02 5.82
CA THR A 370 -29.72 -15.60 6.30
C THR A 370 -30.75 -16.67 6.02
N GLY A 371 -31.80 -16.77 6.86
CA GLY A 371 -32.88 -17.75 6.67
C GLY A 371 -32.56 -19.19 7.11
N ALA A 372 -31.43 -19.41 7.79
CA ALA A 372 -31.15 -20.69 8.45
C ALA A 372 -32.13 -20.89 9.63
N VAL A 373 -32.51 -22.15 9.89
CA VAL A 373 -33.42 -22.50 10.98
C VAL A 373 -32.84 -23.61 11.86
N ALA A 374 -33.10 -23.50 13.17
CA ALA A 374 -32.81 -24.55 14.14
C ALA A 374 -34.10 -25.30 14.51
N THR A 375 -34.07 -26.62 14.50
CA THR A 375 -35.27 -27.45 14.65
C THR A 375 -35.61 -27.71 16.11
N ASN A 376 -36.81 -27.28 16.54
CA ASN A 376 -37.37 -27.64 17.85
C ASN A 376 -37.49 -29.15 18.00
N ARG A 377 -37.26 -29.67 19.21
CA ARG A 377 -37.34 -31.11 19.47
C ARG A 377 -37.83 -31.46 20.85
N VAL A 378 -38.28 -32.69 20.98
CA VAL A 378 -38.52 -33.33 22.27
C VAL A 378 -37.18 -33.72 22.88
N TYR A 379 -37.08 -33.64 24.21
CA TYR A 379 -35.89 -34.02 24.95
C TYR A 379 -35.46 -35.47 24.63
N ASP A 380 -34.19 -35.64 24.28
CA ASP A 380 -33.57 -36.91 23.86
C ASP A 380 -32.20 -37.17 24.51
N GLY A 381 -31.79 -36.32 25.47
CA GLY A 381 -30.50 -36.39 26.15
C GLY A 381 -29.31 -35.77 25.40
N SER A 382 -29.45 -35.34 24.16
CA SER A 382 -28.37 -34.73 23.35
C SER A 382 -28.27 -33.21 23.56
N THR A 383 -27.10 -32.61 23.30
CA THR A 383 -26.91 -31.16 23.14
C THR A 383 -26.89 -30.72 21.68
N ILE A 384 -26.88 -31.67 20.75
CA ILE A 384 -26.88 -31.42 19.30
C ILE A 384 -28.29 -31.00 18.86
N ILE A 385 -28.36 -30.04 17.95
CA ILE A 385 -29.56 -29.48 17.32
C ILE A 385 -29.39 -29.55 15.81
N GLY A 386 -30.41 -30.05 15.11
CA GLY A 386 -30.46 -29.98 13.65
C GLY A 386 -30.58 -28.52 13.20
N VAL A 387 -29.68 -28.10 12.31
CA VAL A 387 -29.72 -26.79 11.66
C VAL A 387 -29.78 -27.04 10.15
N SER A 388 -30.65 -26.34 9.45
CA SER A 388 -30.83 -26.54 8.00
C SER A 388 -31.22 -25.26 7.28
N GLY A 389 -31.08 -25.28 5.95
CA GLY A 389 -31.45 -24.17 5.09
C GLY A 389 -30.49 -22.99 5.16
N GLY A 390 -30.98 -21.82 4.75
CA GLY A 390 -30.21 -20.59 4.66
C GLY A 390 -29.78 -20.24 3.24
N THR A 391 -29.45 -18.96 3.05
CA THR A 391 -29.01 -18.38 1.78
C THR A 391 -27.82 -17.47 2.03
N LEU A 392 -26.86 -17.48 1.10
CA LEU A 392 -25.69 -16.61 1.17
C LEU A 392 -26.06 -15.18 0.81
N VAL A 393 -25.51 -14.23 1.56
CA VAL A 393 -25.64 -12.79 1.30
C VAL A 393 -24.24 -12.20 1.11
N GLY A 394 -24.10 -11.37 0.07
CA GLY A 394 -22.87 -10.61 -0.22
C GLY A 394 -22.01 -11.13 -1.37
N ILE A 395 -22.47 -12.15 -2.12
CA ILE A 395 -21.77 -12.66 -3.31
C ILE A 395 -21.61 -11.52 -4.33
N ALA A 396 -20.41 -11.36 -4.87
CA ALA A 396 -20.13 -10.40 -5.93
C ALA A 396 -20.82 -10.81 -7.24
N THR A 397 -21.14 -9.82 -8.06
CA THR A 397 -21.86 -10.06 -9.33
C THR A 397 -21.07 -11.02 -10.23
N ASN A 398 -21.79 -11.97 -10.85
CA ASN A 398 -21.26 -13.00 -11.76
C ASN A 398 -20.42 -14.11 -11.12
N ASP A 399 -20.23 -14.12 -9.80
CA ASP A 399 -19.58 -15.24 -9.13
C ASP A 399 -20.55 -16.39 -8.86
N THR A 400 -20.02 -17.61 -8.93
CA THR A 400 -20.76 -18.83 -8.59
C THR A 400 -20.31 -19.37 -7.23
N VAL A 401 -21.08 -19.06 -6.19
CA VAL A 401 -20.87 -19.54 -4.82
C VAL A 401 -22.17 -20.13 -4.27
N THR A 402 -22.08 -21.34 -3.71
CA THR A 402 -23.21 -22.08 -3.14
C THR A 402 -22.98 -22.34 -1.65
N LEU A 403 -24.06 -22.36 -0.87
CA LEU A 403 -24.03 -22.82 0.51
C LEU A 403 -24.10 -24.34 0.54
N ILE A 404 -23.18 -24.99 1.25
CA ILE A 404 -23.26 -26.43 1.55
C ILE A 404 -23.70 -26.57 3.00
N ASP A 405 -24.91 -27.08 3.21
CA ASP A 405 -25.56 -27.24 4.52
C ASP A 405 -25.62 -28.69 5.01
N ALA A 406 -25.16 -29.66 4.22
CA ALA A 406 -25.17 -31.08 4.58
C ALA A 406 -24.43 -31.41 5.91
N ASN A 407 -23.47 -30.56 6.29
CA ASN A 407 -22.71 -30.68 7.54
C ASN A 407 -23.14 -29.65 8.61
N ALA A 408 -24.16 -28.83 8.34
CA ALA A 408 -24.61 -27.81 9.27
C ALA A 408 -25.14 -28.47 10.55
N SER A 409 -24.63 -28.01 11.69
CA SER A 409 -24.99 -28.54 13.00
C SER A 409 -25.07 -27.40 14.01
N GLY A 410 -26.00 -27.52 14.94
CA GLY A 410 -26.17 -26.63 16.06
C GLY A 410 -25.85 -27.34 17.37
N THR A 411 -25.41 -26.58 18.37
CA THR A 411 -25.29 -27.08 19.75
C THR A 411 -25.91 -26.09 20.72
N VAL A 412 -26.53 -26.61 21.78
CA VAL A 412 -26.98 -25.83 22.93
C VAL A 412 -26.07 -26.10 24.12
N ALA A 413 -25.90 -25.10 24.99
CA ALA A 413 -25.04 -25.23 26.17
C ALA A 413 -25.50 -26.30 27.19
N SER A 414 -26.78 -26.65 27.19
CA SER A 414 -27.35 -27.63 28.12
C SER A 414 -28.49 -28.42 27.47
N LYS A 415 -28.50 -29.74 27.70
CA LYS A 415 -29.54 -30.67 27.22
C LYS A 415 -30.91 -30.46 27.87
N VAL A 416 -30.97 -29.74 28.99
CA VAL A 416 -32.19 -29.56 29.80
C VAL A 416 -33.29 -28.82 29.01
N VAL A 417 -34.54 -29.25 29.19
CA VAL A 417 -35.76 -28.64 28.63
C VAL A 417 -35.80 -27.13 28.87
N GLY A 418 -36.27 -26.39 27.87
CA GLY A 418 -36.38 -24.93 27.97
C GLY A 418 -36.76 -24.29 26.63
N THR A 419 -37.15 -23.02 26.70
CA THR A 419 -37.52 -22.19 25.54
C THR A 419 -36.38 -21.25 25.14
N ASN A 420 -36.32 -20.88 23.86
CA ASN A 420 -35.39 -19.90 23.30
C ASN A 420 -33.92 -20.17 23.64
N LYS A 421 -33.52 -21.44 23.67
CA LYS A 421 -32.14 -21.83 23.94
C LYS A 421 -31.27 -21.40 22.76
N ALA A 422 -30.24 -20.60 23.02
CA ALA A 422 -29.30 -20.16 21.99
C ALA A 422 -28.54 -21.34 21.37
N VAL A 423 -28.38 -21.29 20.04
CA VAL A 423 -27.73 -22.34 19.25
C VAL A 423 -26.40 -21.82 18.70
N THR A 424 -25.30 -22.48 19.06
CA THR A 424 -24.00 -22.27 18.43
C THR A 424 -23.92 -23.11 17.15
N VAL A 425 -23.80 -22.44 16.01
CA VAL A 425 -23.83 -23.08 14.68
C VAL A 425 -22.43 -23.32 14.16
N THR A 426 -22.19 -24.52 13.61
CA THR A 426 -20.96 -24.89 12.90
C THR A 426 -21.30 -25.69 11.64
N GLY A 427 -20.31 -25.95 10.80
CA GLY A 427 -20.41 -26.93 9.71
C GLY A 427 -21.02 -26.45 8.39
N TYR A 428 -21.55 -25.22 8.30
CA TYR A 428 -21.77 -24.61 6.98
C TYR A 428 -20.45 -24.40 6.26
N LEU A 429 -20.41 -24.77 4.98
CA LEU A 429 -19.27 -24.62 4.09
C LEU A 429 -19.68 -23.86 2.82
N LEU A 430 -18.68 -23.30 2.13
CA LEU A 430 -18.85 -22.71 0.81
C LEU A 430 -18.47 -23.72 -0.27
N GLY A 431 -19.26 -23.78 -1.33
CA GLY A 431 -18.99 -24.52 -2.55
C GLY A 431 -19.13 -23.64 -3.79
N GLY A 432 -18.86 -24.20 -4.97
CA GLY A 432 -18.85 -23.46 -6.23
C GLY A 432 -17.45 -23.02 -6.66
N ALA A 433 -17.32 -22.59 -7.92
CA ALA A 433 -16.04 -22.28 -8.53
C ALA A 433 -15.32 -21.10 -7.85
N ASP A 434 -16.07 -20.12 -7.36
CA ASP A 434 -15.52 -18.88 -6.81
C ASP A 434 -15.46 -18.86 -5.27
N ALA A 435 -15.83 -19.98 -4.61
CA ALA A 435 -15.91 -20.08 -3.15
C ALA A 435 -14.61 -19.70 -2.43
N VAL A 436 -13.46 -19.98 -3.05
CA VAL A 436 -12.13 -19.66 -2.52
C VAL A 436 -11.91 -18.16 -2.32
N ASN A 437 -12.70 -17.30 -2.99
CA ASN A 437 -12.57 -15.85 -2.89
C ASN A 437 -13.28 -15.24 -1.67
N TYR A 438 -13.95 -16.07 -0.86
CA TYR A 438 -14.83 -15.64 0.20
C TYR A 438 -14.47 -16.28 1.55
N THR A 439 -14.88 -15.61 2.61
CA THR A 439 -14.91 -16.18 3.97
C THR A 439 -16.36 -16.29 4.42
N LEU A 440 -16.68 -17.25 5.28
CA LEU A 440 -18.06 -17.49 5.72
C LEU A 440 -18.22 -17.19 7.21
N THR A 441 -19.23 -16.39 7.54
CA THR A 441 -19.66 -16.14 8.91
C THR A 441 -20.94 -16.94 9.20
N HIS A 442 -20.89 -17.80 10.21
CA HIS A 442 -22.03 -18.61 10.64
C HIS A 442 -23.08 -17.77 11.39
N PRO A 443 -24.39 -18.15 11.32
CA PRO A 443 -25.44 -17.47 12.07
C PRO A 443 -25.22 -17.54 13.59
N THR A 444 -25.50 -16.45 14.29
CA THR A 444 -25.32 -16.34 15.75
C THR A 444 -26.61 -16.17 16.53
N ASN A 445 -27.74 -15.99 15.84
CA ASN A 445 -29.03 -15.60 16.42
C ASN A 445 -30.09 -16.71 16.38
N LEU A 446 -29.70 -17.96 16.11
CA LEU A 446 -30.64 -19.09 16.11
C LEU A 446 -30.99 -19.51 17.54
N THR A 447 -32.27 -19.80 17.76
CA THR A 447 -32.78 -20.32 19.03
C THR A 447 -33.67 -21.52 18.81
N VAL A 448 -33.74 -22.41 19.81
CA VAL A 448 -34.55 -23.62 19.76
C VAL A 448 -35.32 -23.83 21.08
N ASN A 449 -36.49 -24.46 20.99
CA ASN A 449 -37.26 -24.96 22.12
C ASN A 449 -37.03 -26.47 22.27
N ILE A 450 -36.66 -26.91 23.48
CA ILE A 450 -36.61 -28.33 23.85
C ILE A 450 -37.78 -28.61 24.78
N THR A 451 -38.74 -29.42 24.33
CA THR A 451 -39.93 -29.78 25.10
C THR A 451 -39.73 -31.07 25.89
N LYS A 452 -40.48 -31.23 26.98
CA LYS A 452 -40.39 -32.42 27.83
C LYS A 452 -40.76 -33.69 27.07
N LYS A 453 -40.06 -34.80 27.37
CA LYS A 453 -40.40 -36.13 26.84
C LYS A 453 -41.47 -36.79 27.71
N ALA A 454 -42.47 -37.40 27.10
CA ALA A 454 -43.49 -38.15 27.84
C ALA A 454 -42.94 -39.52 28.27
N LEU A 455 -43.17 -39.87 29.53
CA LEU A 455 -42.94 -41.19 30.11
C LEU A 455 -44.28 -41.84 30.43
N THR A 456 -44.32 -43.15 30.34
CA THR A 456 -45.46 -43.98 30.76
C THR A 456 -45.02 -44.94 31.86
N VAL A 457 -45.98 -45.44 32.64
CA VAL A 457 -45.75 -46.46 33.66
C VAL A 457 -46.32 -47.79 33.17
N THR A 458 -45.56 -48.87 33.30
CA THR A 458 -46.00 -50.24 33.00
C THR A 458 -45.84 -51.15 34.21
N GLY A 459 -46.55 -52.29 34.24
CA GLY A 459 -46.43 -53.28 35.31
C GLY A 459 -47.04 -52.87 36.66
N ALA A 460 -47.66 -51.70 36.73
CA ALA A 460 -48.31 -51.21 37.95
C ALA A 460 -49.54 -52.07 38.30
N VAL A 461 -49.52 -52.67 39.49
CA VAL A 461 -50.62 -53.44 40.06
C VAL A 461 -51.00 -52.84 41.40
N ALA A 462 -52.26 -52.45 41.58
CA ALA A 462 -52.76 -52.02 42.87
C ALA A 462 -52.96 -53.24 43.78
N GLN A 463 -52.48 -53.14 45.01
CA GLN A 463 -52.52 -54.24 45.98
C GLN A 463 -53.77 -54.17 46.86
N ASP A 464 -54.34 -55.33 47.15
CA ASP A 464 -55.40 -55.47 48.15
C ASP A 464 -54.90 -55.08 49.55
N LYS A 465 -55.79 -54.55 50.39
CA LYS A 465 -55.47 -54.22 51.77
C LYS A 465 -56.61 -54.53 52.75
N ASN A 466 -56.27 -54.66 54.02
CA ASN A 466 -57.27 -54.69 55.10
C ASN A 466 -57.76 -53.27 55.44
N TYR A 467 -59.00 -53.18 55.93
CA TYR A 467 -59.59 -51.92 56.38
C TYR A 467 -58.80 -51.29 57.54
N ASN A 468 -58.36 -50.05 57.33
CA ASN A 468 -57.60 -49.25 58.31
C ASN A 468 -58.04 -47.77 58.35
N GLY A 469 -59.24 -47.47 57.84
CA GLY A 469 -59.83 -46.13 57.88
C GLY A 469 -59.26 -45.09 56.91
N ASN A 470 -58.23 -45.39 56.11
CA ASN A 470 -57.67 -44.45 55.13
C ASN A 470 -57.81 -44.92 53.67
N THR A 471 -57.64 -44.01 52.71
CA THR A 471 -57.73 -44.28 51.27
C THR A 471 -56.39 -44.64 50.62
N VAL A 472 -55.29 -44.73 51.36
CA VAL A 472 -53.96 -45.00 50.79
C VAL A 472 -53.92 -46.42 50.21
N ALA A 473 -53.47 -46.54 48.96
CA ALA A 473 -53.28 -47.80 48.23
C ALA A 473 -51.78 -48.01 47.95
N SER A 474 -51.33 -49.25 48.11
CA SER A 474 -50.00 -49.66 47.67
C SER A 474 -50.06 -50.12 46.22
N ILE A 475 -49.09 -49.71 45.40
CA ILE A 475 -48.96 -50.15 44.01
C ILE A 475 -47.60 -50.83 43.88
N ALA A 476 -47.58 -52.06 43.39
CA ALA A 476 -46.37 -52.84 43.12
C ALA A 476 -46.08 -52.95 41.61
N GLY A 477 -44.85 -53.30 41.25
CA GLY A 477 -44.45 -53.62 39.87
C GLY A 477 -44.35 -52.44 38.89
N ALA A 478 -44.63 -51.21 39.33
CA ALA A 478 -44.60 -50.02 38.48
C ALA A 478 -43.17 -49.69 37.99
N THR A 479 -43.01 -49.60 36.67
CA THR A 479 -41.75 -49.30 35.99
C THR A 479 -41.92 -48.19 34.96
N LEU A 480 -40.93 -47.31 34.83
CA LEU A 480 -40.93 -46.25 33.83
C LEU A 480 -40.51 -46.77 32.46
N VAL A 481 -41.23 -46.33 31.42
CA VAL A 481 -40.87 -46.57 30.01
C VAL A 481 -40.63 -45.25 29.29
N GLY A 482 -39.56 -45.23 28.48
CA GLY A 482 -39.18 -44.07 27.66
C GLY A 482 -38.08 -43.18 28.23
N VAL A 483 -37.52 -43.52 29.41
CA VAL A 483 -36.37 -42.82 30.01
C VAL A 483 -35.19 -42.92 29.05
N VAL A 484 -34.56 -41.79 28.76
CA VAL A 484 -33.35 -41.74 27.92
C VAL A 484 -32.20 -42.40 28.68
N ALA A 485 -31.43 -43.24 28.00
CA ALA A 485 -30.31 -43.96 28.61
C ALA A 485 -29.31 -42.98 29.25
N GLY A 486 -28.92 -43.25 30.49
CA GLY A 486 -27.99 -42.42 31.27
C GLY A 486 -28.63 -41.31 32.11
N ASP A 487 -29.93 -41.03 31.95
CA ASP A 487 -30.64 -40.09 32.81
C ASP A 487 -31.07 -40.73 34.13
N LEU A 488 -30.99 -39.96 35.22
CA LEU A 488 -31.46 -40.39 36.54
C LEU A 488 -32.89 -39.89 36.77
N VAL A 489 -33.86 -40.76 36.49
CA VAL A 489 -35.29 -40.53 36.71
C VAL A 489 -35.91 -41.70 37.45
N ASN A 490 -36.41 -41.45 38.64
CA ASN A 490 -37.04 -42.43 39.52
C ASN A 490 -38.54 -42.16 39.65
N LEU A 491 -39.32 -43.23 39.78
CA LEU A 491 -40.75 -43.17 40.06
C LEU A 491 -40.99 -43.28 41.57
N SER A 492 -41.75 -42.36 42.15
CA SER A 492 -42.12 -42.39 43.57
C SER A 492 -43.61 -42.12 43.75
N GLY A 493 -44.24 -42.73 44.73
CA GLY A 493 -45.67 -42.55 45.03
C GLY A 493 -46.39 -43.89 45.13
N GLY A 494 -47.71 -43.84 45.21
CA GLY A 494 -48.56 -45.02 45.29
C GLY A 494 -49.87 -44.73 44.60
N GLY A 495 -50.98 -45.02 45.28
CA GLY A 495 -52.29 -44.59 44.80
C GLY A 495 -53.25 -44.33 45.93
N ASN A 496 -54.46 -43.93 45.55
CA ASN A 496 -55.56 -43.78 46.48
C ASN A 496 -56.77 -44.57 45.97
N PHE A 497 -57.39 -45.34 46.87
CA PHE A 497 -58.75 -45.82 46.66
C PHE A 497 -59.72 -44.64 46.63
N ALA A 498 -60.78 -44.72 45.82
CA ALA A 498 -61.82 -43.70 45.78
C ALA A 498 -62.51 -43.47 47.14
N THR A 499 -62.65 -44.52 47.96
CA THR A 499 -63.25 -44.49 49.30
C THR A 499 -62.55 -45.47 50.25
N ALA A 500 -62.54 -45.19 51.55
CA ALA A 500 -61.89 -46.03 52.56
C ALA A 500 -62.70 -47.28 52.96
N THR A 501 -63.94 -47.41 52.47
CA THR A 501 -64.87 -48.49 52.85
C THR A 501 -64.48 -49.85 52.25
N VAL A 502 -64.83 -50.93 52.96
CA VAL A 502 -64.68 -52.32 52.48
C VAL A 502 -65.40 -52.51 51.14
N GLY A 503 -64.80 -53.26 50.22
CA GLY A 503 -65.37 -53.57 48.90
C GLY A 503 -64.37 -54.21 47.96
N THR A 504 -64.85 -54.94 46.95
CA THR A 504 -64.03 -55.59 45.90
C THR A 504 -63.88 -54.69 44.68
N ASN A 505 -62.80 -54.88 43.91
CA ASN A 505 -62.52 -54.19 42.63
C ASN A 505 -62.68 -52.66 42.70
N LYS A 506 -62.29 -52.06 43.83
CA LYS A 506 -62.36 -50.61 44.02
C LYS A 506 -61.32 -49.94 43.12
N ALA A 507 -61.73 -48.88 42.44
CA ALA A 507 -60.84 -48.08 41.63
C ALA A 507 -59.71 -47.45 42.47
N VAL A 508 -58.49 -47.54 41.96
CA VAL A 508 -57.29 -46.94 42.52
C VAL A 508 -56.75 -45.90 41.53
N THR A 509 -56.66 -44.65 41.97
CA THR A 509 -56.02 -43.58 41.20
C THR A 509 -54.55 -43.53 41.58
N ALA A 510 -53.66 -43.82 40.63
CA ALA A 510 -52.22 -43.67 40.82
C ALA A 510 -51.84 -42.19 40.94
N ASN A 511 -50.91 -41.89 41.85
CA ASN A 511 -50.45 -40.52 42.14
C ASN A 511 -48.92 -40.42 42.07
N PHE A 512 -48.29 -41.17 41.16
CA PHE A 512 -46.85 -41.17 41.01
C PHE A 512 -46.29 -39.79 40.61
N SER A 513 -45.10 -39.50 41.11
CA SER A 513 -44.26 -38.36 40.74
C SER A 513 -42.90 -38.84 40.23
N LEU A 514 -42.27 -38.03 39.39
CA LEU A 514 -40.89 -38.25 38.96
C LEU A 514 -39.93 -37.55 39.92
N THR A 515 -38.85 -38.24 40.29
CA THR A 515 -37.75 -37.71 41.12
C THR A 515 -36.41 -38.03 40.47
N GLY A 516 -35.31 -37.44 40.96
CA GLY A 516 -33.98 -37.55 40.35
C GLY A 516 -33.59 -36.28 39.59
N THR A 517 -32.30 -36.18 39.24
CA THR A 517 -31.70 -34.96 38.69
C THR A 517 -32.23 -34.60 37.31
N ASP A 518 -32.69 -35.57 36.53
CA ASP A 518 -33.19 -35.36 35.16
C ASP A 518 -34.71 -35.35 35.07
N ALA A 519 -35.44 -35.54 36.17
CA ALA A 519 -36.90 -35.64 36.20
C ALA A 519 -37.60 -34.41 35.59
N GLY A 520 -37.00 -33.22 35.71
CA GLY A 520 -37.52 -31.98 35.12
C GLY A 520 -37.65 -32.01 33.60
N ASN A 521 -36.94 -32.91 32.91
CA ASN A 521 -36.95 -33.06 31.45
C ASN A 521 -38.13 -33.90 30.92
N TYR A 522 -38.93 -34.47 31.83
CA TYR A 522 -39.97 -35.42 31.48
C TYR A 522 -41.35 -34.99 31.98
N THR A 523 -42.38 -35.53 31.32
CA THR A 523 -43.76 -35.53 31.79
C THR A 523 -44.17 -36.97 32.05
N LEU A 524 -45.00 -37.22 33.07
CA LEU A 524 -45.45 -38.56 33.42
C LEU A 524 -46.93 -38.73 33.07
N THR A 525 -47.23 -39.77 32.30
CA THR A 525 -48.60 -40.24 32.10
C THR A 525 -48.87 -41.34 33.13
N GLN A 526 -49.88 -41.11 33.99
CA GLN A 526 -50.24 -42.07 35.02
C GLN A 526 -50.86 -43.35 34.43
N PRO A 527 -50.64 -44.52 35.06
CA PRO A 527 -51.33 -45.74 34.66
C PRO A 527 -52.83 -45.62 35.00
N ALA A 528 -53.69 -46.07 34.08
CA ALA A 528 -55.14 -46.05 34.23
C ALA A 528 -55.70 -47.46 34.48
N GLY A 529 -56.92 -47.53 35.01
CA GLY A 529 -57.65 -48.80 35.16
C GLY A 529 -57.18 -49.71 36.30
N LEU A 530 -56.45 -49.18 37.28
CA LEU A 530 -56.03 -49.96 38.46
C LEU A 530 -57.21 -50.21 39.39
N THR A 531 -57.35 -51.46 39.84
CA THR A 531 -58.37 -51.88 40.82
C THR A 531 -57.78 -52.79 41.87
N ALA A 532 -58.22 -52.66 43.11
CA ALA A 532 -57.88 -53.55 44.23
C ALA A 532 -59.03 -53.63 45.24
N SER A 533 -58.96 -54.55 46.19
CA SER A 533 -60.01 -54.79 47.20
C SER A 533 -59.59 -54.28 48.58
N ILE A 534 -60.54 -53.68 49.31
CA ILE A 534 -60.41 -53.44 50.75
C ILE A 534 -61.21 -54.53 51.46
N THR A 535 -60.53 -55.43 52.16
CA THR A 535 -61.14 -56.55 52.88
C THR A 535 -61.27 -56.23 54.37
N VAL A 536 -62.20 -56.91 55.05
CA VAL A 536 -62.32 -56.82 56.51
C VAL A 536 -61.01 -57.29 57.16
N GLY A 537 -60.50 -56.51 58.11
CA GLY A 537 -59.30 -56.85 58.90
C GLY A 537 -59.65 -57.21 60.34
N PRO A 538 -58.75 -57.90 61.07
CA PRO A 538 -58.88 -58.09 62.51
C PRO A 538 -58.88 -56.73 63.24
N LEU A 539 -59.69 -56.58 64.29
CA LEU A 539 -59.74 -55.38 65.13
C LEU A 539 -58.36 -55.18 65.80
N GLN A 540 -57.56 -54.20 65.34
CA GLN A 540 -56.31 -53.82 65.99
C GLN A 540 -56.52 -52.57 66.84
N ALA A 541 -56.95 -52.75 68.08
CA ALA A 541 -56.91 -51.71 69.11
C ALA A 541 -55.55 -51.78 69.81
N VAL A 542 -54.55 -51.05 69.29
CA VAL A 542 -53.29 -50.80 69.99
C VAL A 542 -53.21 -49.30 70.23
N ASN A 543 -53.23 -48.88 71.51
CA ASN A 543 -53.04 -47.51 72.02
C ASN A 543 -54.21 -46.51 71.98
N ASP A 544 -55.43 -46.90 72.37
CA ASP A 544 -56.49 -45.90 72.69
C ASP A 544 -56.49 -45.53 74.19
N THR A 545 -56.52 -44.22 74.47
CA THR A 545 -56.57 -43.62 75.82
C THR A 545 -57.92 -42.93 76.03
N LEU A 546 -58.59 -43.18 77.17
CA LEU A 546 -59.85 -42.53 77.56
C LEU A 546 -59.60 -41.48 78.66
N THR A 547 -59.94 -40.21 78.42
CA THR A 547 -59.79 -39.09 79.37
C THR A 547 -61.15 -38.63 79.87
N ILE A 548 -61.33 -38.47 81.20
CA ILE A 548 -62.54 -37.88 81.80
C ILE A 548 -62.22 -36.44 82.24
N PRO A 549 -63.01 -35.41 81.86
CA PRO A 549 -62.77 -34.02 82.24
C PRO A 549 -63.10 -33.74 83.71
N SER A 550 -62.37 -32.79 84.30
CA SER A 550 -62.54 -32.30 85.67
C SER A 550 -63.44 -31.06 85.73
N ASN A 551 -64.47 -31.05 86.59
CA ASN A 551 -64.99 -29.80 87.17
C ASN A 551 -65.80 -29.99 88.47
N TYR A 552 -65.55 -29.05 89.39
CA TYR A 552 -66.07 -28.89 90.74
C TYR A 552 -67.37 -28.05 90.76
N ALA A 553 -68.37 -28.44 91.57
CA ALA A 553 -69.15 -27.59 92.51
C ALA A 553 -70.59 -28.10 92.75
N ALA A 554 -70.98 -28.14 94.04
CA ALA A 554 -72.35 -28.14 94.59
C ALA A 554 -73.29 -29.34 94.31
N TYR A 555 -73.35 -30.30 95.25
CA TYR A 555 -74.51 -31.19 95.40
C TYR A 555 -74.95 -31.28 96.86
N THR A 556 -76.16 -30.79 97.15
CA THR A 556 -76.89 -30.87 98.45
C THR A 556 -77.64 -32.19 98.63
N SER A 557 -77.37 -33.19 97.79
CA SER A 557 -77.99 -34.52 97.80
C SER A 557 -77.09 -35.50 97.06
N GLN A 558 -76.85 -36.69 97.62
CA GLN A 558 -76.06 -37.74 96.98
C GLN A 558 -76.93 -38.99 96.80
N SER A 559 -77.10 -39.40 95.55
CA SER A 559 -77.84 -40.60 95.18
C SER A 559 -76.86 -41.76 95.02
N VAL A 560 -76.96 -42.77 95.88
CA VAL A 560 -76.29 -44.05 95.67
C VAL A 560 -77.32 -44.97 95.03
N SER A 561 -77.09 -45.32 93.75
CA SER A 561 -77.86 -46.39 93.13
C SER A 561 -77.33 -47.70 93.71
N LEU A 562 -78.16 -48.42 94.46
CA LEU A 562 -77.85 -49.83 94.68
C LEU A 562 -78.00 -50.54 93.33
N PRO A 563 -77.13 -51.50 92.99
CA PRO A 563 -77.27 -52.27 91.77
C PRO A 563 -78.69 -52.84 91.75
N SER A 564 -79.42 -52.56 90.67
CA SER A 564 -80.77 -53.05 90.47
C SER A 564 -80.71 -54.57 90.39
N ILE A 565 -80.98 -55.24 91.51
CA ILE A 565 -81.46 -56.62 91.52
C ILE A 565 -82.84 -56.55 90.90
N LEU A 566 -82.94 -56.87 89.60
CA LEU A 566 -84.13 -57.53 89.09
C LEU A 566 -83.92 -59.00 89.40
N TRP A 567 -84.49 -59.44 90.51
CA TRP A 567 -84.83 -60.85 90.65
C TRP A 567 -86.07 -61.08 89.80
N ASN A 568 -85.99 -62.07 88.93
CA ASN A 568 -87.15 -62.66 88.28
C ASN A 568 -87.73 -63.66 89.29
N ASP A 569 -88.65 -63.19 90.13
CA ASP A 569 -89.40 -64.04 91.05
C ASP A 569 -90.50 -64.76 90.28
N GLY A 570 -90.08 -65.78 89.52
CA GLY A 570 -90.95 -66.83 89.01
C GLY A 570 -91.49 -67.70 90.14
N GLN A 571 -92.08 -67.11 91.17
CA GLN A 571 -92.80 -67.83 92.20
C GLN A 571 -94.07 -67.04 92.49
N GLY A 572 -95.22 -67.62 92.15
CA GLY A 572 -96.43 -67.22 92.85
C GLY A 572 -96.23 -67.53 94.32
N LEU A 573 -95.85 -66.51 95.10
CA LEU A 573 -96.15 -66.25 96.53
C LEU A 573 -95.23 -65.12 97.05
N GLY A 574 -95.82 -63.93 97.30
CA GLY A 574 -95.43 -62.98 98.36
C GLY A 574 -94.09 -62.21 98.25
N SER A 575 -94.17 -60.88 98.16
CA SER A 575 -93.01 -59.97 98.24
C SER A 575 -92.25 -60.07 99.59
N PRO A 576 -90.91 -60.22 99.60
CA PRO A 576 -90.14 -60.10 100.84
C PRO A 576 -90.18 -58.65 101.35
N ALA A 577 -90.63 -58.47 102.59
CA ALA A 577 -90.75 -57.18 103.26
C ALA A 577 -89.42 -56.77 103.90
N PHE A 578 -88.61 -55.99 103.18
CA PHE A 578 -87.42 -55.34 103.76
C PHE A 578 -87.81 -54.05 104.49
N ALA A 579 -87.59 -53.97 105.80
CA ALA A 579 -87.74 -52.76 106.60
C ALA A 579 -86.37 -52.13 106.90
N ILE A 580 -86.19 -50.86 106.57
CA ILE A 580 -84.97 -50.08 106.90
C ILE A 580 -85.28 -49.19 108.10
N LYS A 581 -84.55 -49.39 109.20
CA LYS A 581 -84.66 -48.56 110.41
C LYS A 581 -83.36 -47.75 110.56
N SER A 582 -83.41 -46.43 110.38
CA SER A 582 -82.27 -45.54 110.60
C SER A 582 -82.40 -44.82 111.95
N SER A 583 -81.36 -44.83 112.78
CA SER A 583 -81.41 -44.30 114.14
C SER A 583 -80.31 -43.30 114.51
N ALA A 584 -79.66 -42.62 113.56
CA ALA A 584 -78.61 -41.65 113.91
C ALA A 584 -78.54 -40.38 113.05
N ASN A 585 -78.30 -39.24 113.73
CA ASN A 585 -77.77 -37.97 113.20
C ASN A 585 -78.65 -37.14 112.23
N GLY A 586 -79.98 -37.32 112.25
CA GLY A 586 -80.92 -36.44 111.54
C GLY A 586 -80.95 -36.62 110.01
N TYR A 587 -80.40 -37.73 109.51
CA TYR A 587 -80.47 -38.13 108.10
C TYR A 587 -81.83 -38.79 107.80
N THR A 588 -82.51 -38.33 106.76
CA THR A 588 -83.74 -38.93 106.24
C THR A 588 -83.45 -39.77 105.01
N VAL A 589 -83.86 -41.03 105.05
CA VAL A 589 -83.74 -41.98 103.93
C VAL A 589 -85.10 -42.15 103.29
N THR A 590 -85.19 -41.83 101.99
CA THR A 590 -86.39 -42.13 101.20
C THR A 590 -86.04 -43.21 100.19
N ARG A 591 -86.81 -44.31 100.20
CA ARG A 591 -86.69 -45.39 99.21
C ARG A 591 -87.63 -45.12 98.05
N ARG A 592 -87.11 -45.13 96.82
CA ARG A 592 -87.92 -45.18 95.59
C ARG A 592 -87.38 -46.30 94.70
N GLY A 593 -88.02 -47.47 94.76
CA GLY A 593 -87.51 -48.68 94.11
C GLY A 593 -86.18 -49.16 94.71
N ASN A 594 -85.17 -49.36 93.86
CA ASN A 594 -83.82 -49.81 94.24
C ASN A 594 -82.86 -48.65 94.57
N VAL A 595 -83.38 -47.43 94.69
CA VAL A 595 -82.60 -46.24 95.03
C VAL A 595 -82.90 -45.82 96.46
N LEU A 596 -81.83 -45.68 97.25
CA LEU A 596 -81.88 -45.06 98.57
C LEU A 596 -81.33 -43.64 98.44
N THR A 597 -82.19 -42.66 98.69
CA THR A 597 -81.77 -41.26 98.79
C THR A 597 -81.55 -40.92 100.25
N VAL A 598 -80.29 -40.69 100.62
CA VAL A 598 -79.92 -40.15 101.94
C VAL A 598 -79.90 -38.63 101.83
N SER A 599 -80.70 -37.98 102.66
CA SER A 599 -80.85 -36.53 102.66
C SER A 599 -80.69 -35.97 104.06
N ARG A 600 -80.12 -34.78 104.16
CA ARG A 600 -80.12 -33.98 105.39
C ARG A 600 -80.39 -32.52 105.02
N PRO A 601 -81.39 -31.86 105.63
CA PRO A 601 -81.74 -30.48 105.28
C PRO A 601 -80.59 -29.47 105.43
N ALA A 602 -79.62 -29.74 106.30
CA ALA A 602 -78.45 -28.89 106.55
C ALA A 602 -77.21 -29.21 105.68
N GLY A 603 -77.34 -30.11 104.69
CA GLY A 603 -76.23 -30.59 103.85
C GLY A 603 -75.47 -31.79 104.45
N LEU A 604 -74.78 -32.53 103.59
CA LEU A 604 -73.94 -33.69 103.96
C LEU A 604 -72.65 -33.18 104.62
N VAL A 605 -72.34 -33.68 105.82
CA VAL A 605 -71.15 -33.25 106.57
C VAL A 605 -70.03 -34.27 106.38
N THR A 606 -68.89 -33.80 105.87
CA THR A 606 -67.67 -34.60 105.76
C THR A 606 -67.25 -35.13 107.13
N GLY A 607 -67.00 -36.44 107.22
CA GLY A 607 -66.58 -37.12 108.46
C GLY A 607 -67.73 -37.70 109.29
N GLU A 608 -68.99 -37.39 109.00
CA GLU A 608 -70.12 -38.08 109.64
C GLU A 608 -70.43 -39.42 108.96
N ALA A 609 -70.90 -40.37 109.77
CA ALA A 609 -71.26 -41.72 109.34
C ALA A 609 -72.78 -41.94 109.41
N PHE A 610 -73.37 -42.39 108.30
CA PHE A 610 -74.74 -42.90 108.26
C PHE A 610 -74.71 -44.41 108.49
N ARG A 611 -75.45 -44.89 109.49
CA ARG A 611 -75.61 -46.33 109.76
C ARG A 611 -76.98 -46.79 109.28
N TYR A 612 -77.02 -47.91 108.60
CA TYR A 612 -78.26 -48.59 108.24
C TYR A 612 -78.17 -50.06 108.57
N THR A 613 -79.34 -50.63 108.83
CA THR A 613 -79.51 -52.05 109.06
C THR A 613 -80.42 -52.59 107.96
N LEU A 614 -79.95 -53.62 107.26
CA LEU A 614 -80.78 -54.42 106.36
C LEU A 614 -81.08 -55.74 107.06
N SER A 615 -82.35 -56.11 107.07
CA SER A 615 -82.79 -57.42 107.54
C SER A 615 -83.31 -58.21 106.35
N GLU A 616 -82.80 -59.42 106.16
CA GLU A 616 -83.22 -60.34 105.11
C GLU A 616 -83.68 -61.62 105.79
N ASP A 617 -84.91 -62.03 105.51
CA ASP A 617 -85.46 -63.31 105.97
C ASP A 617 -84.77 -64.44 105.19
N THR A 618 -83.77 -65.07 105.81
CA THR A 618 -82.91 -66.05 105.14
C THR A 618 -83.51 -67.44 105.13
N ASP A 619 -84.38 -67.77 106.06
CA ASP A 619 -85.11 -69.05 106.08
C ASP A 619 -86.42 -69.00 105.26
N MET A 620 -86.82 -67.81 104.81
CA MET A 620 -87.98 -67.55 103.95
C MET A 620 -89.31 -67.94 104.60
N ASN A 621 -89.42 -67.89 105.93
CA ASN A 621 -90.63 -68.26 106.66
C ASN A 621 -91.66 -67.11 106.78
N GLY A 622 -91.30 -65.89 106.36
CA GLY A 622 -92.12 -64.69 106.38
C GLY A 622 -91.95 -63.83 107.65
N THR A 623 -91.06 -64.20 108.58
CA THR A 623 -90.76 -63.48 109.82
C THR A 623 -89.25 -63.38 110.06
N ILE A 624 -88.75 -62.16 110.22
CA ILE A 624 -87.32 -61.90 110.51
C ILE A 624 -86.98 -62.38 111.92
N ASP A 625 -85.98 -63.27 112.06
CA ASP A 625 -85.42 -63.68 113.37
C ASP A 625 -84.02 -63.06 113.60
N PRO A 626 -83.90 -62.01 114.45
CA PRO A 626 -82.62 -61.37 114.75
C PRO A 626 -81.60 -62.31 115.43
N ALA A 627 -82.04 -63.40 116.05
CA ALA A 627 -81.16 -64.34 116.75
C ALA A 627 -80.47 -65.33 115.80
N ALA A 628 -81.01 -65.55 114.60
CA ALA A 628 -80.48 -66.46 113.58
C ALA A 628 -79.42 -65.82 112.67
N GLY A 629 -79.07 -64.54 112.88
CA GLY A 629 -78.04 -63.84 112.10
C GLY A 629 -78.57 -63.12 110.85
N GLU A 630 -79.89 -62.94 110.75
CA GLU A 630 -80.63 -62.39 109.60
C GLU A 630 -80.55 -60.86 109.45
N VAL A 631 -79.50 -60.24 109.99
CA VAL A 631 -79.33 -58.78 110.04
C VAL A 631 -77.91 -58.42 109.64
N THR A 632 -77.76 -57.58 108.60
CA THR A 632 -76.49 -56.99 108.20
C THR A 632 -76.49 -55.49 108.47
N GLU A 633 -75.57 -55.03 109.31
CA GLU A 633 -75.34 -53.60 109.54
C GLU A 633 -74.27 -53.04 108.59
N GLY A 634 -74.57 -51.89 107.98
CA GLY A 634 -73.67 -51.14 107.11
C GLY A 634 -73.43 -49.72 107.62
N ILE A 635 -72.21 -49.21 107.42
CA ILE A 635 -71.84 -47.82 107.72
C ILE A 635 -71.37 -47.16 106.44
N VAL A 636 -71.90 -45.99 106.12
CA VAL A 636 -71.41 -45.12 105.05
C VAL A 636 -70.77 -43.89 105.68
N THR A 637 -69.46 -43.72 105.48
CA THR A 637 -68.69 -42.53 105.90
C THR A 637 -68.30 -41.70 104.68
N PHE A 638 -68.48 -40.38 104.76
CA PHE A 638 -68.11 -39.45 103.69
C PHE A 638 -66.72 -38.85 103.98
N ALA A 639 -65.67 -39.22 103.23
CA ALA A 639 -64.31 -38.71 103.41
C ALA A 639 -63.92 -37.69 102.33
N ALA A 640 -63.24 -36.60 102.72
CA ALA A 640 -62.69 -35.60 101.79
C ALA A 640 -61.24 -35.94 101.39
N GLY A 641 -60.97 -35.88 100.09
CA GLY A 641 -59.62 -35.79 99.52
C GLY A 641 -58.91 -37.12 99.27
N THR A 642 -59.01 -37.65 98.05
CA THR A 642 -57.96 -38.48 97.44
C THR A 642 -57.70 -38.01 96.00
N THR A 643 -56.49 -37.51 95.78
CA THR A 643 -55.98 -36.88 94.56
C THR A 643 -54.99 -37.80 93.85
N THR A 644 -55.44 -38.97 93.36
CA THR A 644 -54.56 -39.83 92.55
C THR A 644 -55.34 -40.54 91.44
N ALA A 645 -54.98 -40.26 90.19
CA ALA A 645 -55.41 -41.01 89.01
C ALA A 645 -54.89 -42.45 89.08
N GLY A 646 -55.78 -43.44 88.98
CA GLY A 646 -55.43 -44.85 88.89
C GLY A 646 -55.50 -45.32 87.43
N THR A 647 -54.42 -45.94 86.93
CA THR A 647 -54.37 -46.55 85.59
C THR A 647 -54.87 -47.99 85.66
N LEU A 648 -55.93 -48.35 84.93
CA LEU A 648 -56.42 -49.73 84.81
C LEU A 648 -55.69 -50.43 83.64
N LYS A 649 -54.95 -51.51 83.89
CA LYS A 649 -54.22 -52.26 82.86
C LYS A 649 -54.94 -53.58 82.57
N ILE A 650 -55.29 -53.82 81.31
CA ILE A 650 -55.80 -55.12 80.85
C ILE A 650 -54.60 -56.08 80.84
N VAL A 651 -54.71 -57.18 81.57
CA VAL A 651 -53.61 -58.15 81.75
C VAL A 651 -53.85 -59.40 80.92
N ASP A 652 -55.10 -59.77 80.67
CA ASP A 652 -55.46 -60.89 79.80
C ASP A 652 -56.84 -60.65 79.18
N THR A 653 -57.01 -61.19 77.97
CA THR A 653 -58.29 -61.22 77.25
C THR A 653 -58.50 -62.62 76.71
N ARG A 654 -59.60 -63.26 77.08
CA ARG A 654 -59.92 -64.59 76.56
C ARG A 654 -61.40 -64.74 76.26
N VAL A 655 -61.70 -65.71 75.42
CA VAL A 655 -63.06 -66.10 75.09
C VAL A 655 -63.37 -67.35 75.89
N ASP A 656 -64.46 -67.36 76.66
CA ASP A 656 -64.87 -68.58 77.36
C ASP A 656 -65.53 -69.59 76.40
N GLY A 657 -65.75 -70.82 76.86
CA GLY A 657 -66.33 -71.91 76.05
C GLY A 657 -67.74 -71.64 75.50
N SER A 658 -68.33 -70.48 75.80
CA SER A 658 -69.61 -70.00 75.26
C SER A 658 -69.44 -68.80 74.32
N GLY A 659 -68.21 -68.46 73.90
CA GLY A 659 -67.95 -67.42 72.92
C GLY A 659 -67.97 -65.98 73.46
N ASN A 660 -68.05 -65.79 74.79
CA ASN A 660 -68.09 -64.46 75.40
C ASN A 660 -66.69 -63.89 75.64
N PHE A 661 -66.53 -62.58 75.42
CA PHE A 661 -65.30 -61.87 75.77
C PHE A 661 -65.14 -61.71 77.28
N VAL A 662 -64.02 -62.20 77.83
CA VAL A 662 -63.57 -62.04 79.21
C VAL A 662 -62.37 -61.11 79.23
N LEU A 663 -62.49 -59.99 79.94
CA LEU A 663 -61.42 -59.01 80.16
C LEU A 663 -60.93 -59.14 81.61
N ILE A 664 -59.64 -59.39 81.80
CA ILE A 664 -59.02 -59.57 83.13
C ILE A 664 -58.10 -58.38 83.42
N PHE A 665 -58.31 -57.75 84.58
CA PHE A 665 -57.55 -56.58 85.06
C PHE A 665 -56.77 -56.93 86.35
N SER A 666 -55.58 -56.36 86.55
CA SER A 666 -54.82 -56.52 87.82
C SER A 666 -55.40 -55.61 88.91
N ALA A 667 -55.83 -56.16 90.04
CA ALA A 667 -56.36 -55.39 91.17
C ALA A 667 -55.42 -55.44 92.40
N MET A 668 -55.24 -54.30 93.09
CA MET A 668 -54.63 -54.25 94.43
C MET A 668 -55.60 -54.77 95.51
N PRO A 669 -55.12 -55.38 96.61
CA PRO A 669 -55.97 -55.92 97.67
C PRO A 669 -56.79 -54.83 98.37
N GLY A 670 -58.09 -55.06 98.56
CA GLY A 670 -58.95 -54.22 99.40
C GLY A 670 -59.94 -53.31 98.67
N THR A 671 -60.00 -53.34 97.34
CA THR A 671 -60.97 -52.56 96.55
C THR A 671 -61.90 -53.46 95.73
N LYS A 672 -63.19 -53.48 96.08
CA LYS A 672 -64.25 -54.14 95.30
C LYS A 672 -64.79 -53.16 94.25
N TRP A 673 -64.76 -53.55 92.98
CA TRP A 673 -65.31 -52.76 91.87
C TRP A 673 -66.54 -53.46 91.27
N GLN A 674 -67.56 -52.70 90.88
CA GLN A 674 -68.70 -53.16 90.08
C GLN A 674 -68.78 -52.37 88.77
N LEU A 675 -68.93 -53.09 87.67
CA LEU A 675 -69.05 -52.59 86.30
C LEU A 675 -70.53 -52.36 85.97
N GLN A 676 -70.91 -51.14 85.56
CA GLN A 676 -72.29 -50.84 85.13
C GLN A 676 -72.32 -50.60 83.61
N LYS A 677 -73.04 -51.47 82.89
CA LYS A 677 -73.23 -51.44 81.43
C LYS A 677 -74.47 -50.62 81.09
N THR A 678 -74.34 -49.66 80.17
CA THR A 678 -75.48 -48.98 79.53
C THR A 678 -75.23 -48.96 78.02
N ALA A 679 -76.01 -49.74 77.26
CA ALA A 679 -76.49 -49.39 75.92
C ALA A 679 -77.43 -50.50 75.40
N SER A 680 -78.57 -50.03 74.91
CA SER A 680 -79.75 -50.74 74.41
C SER A 680 -79.58 -51.33 73.00
N LEU A 681 -80.28 -52.45 72.77
CA LEU A 681 -80.30 -53.35 71.61
C LEU A 681 -81.07 -52.79 70.40
N SER A 682 -80.80 -53.33 69.20
CA SER A 682 -81.70 -53.27 68.03
C SER A 682 -82.01 -54.66 67.46
N SER A 683 -83.03 -55.31 68.03
CA SER A 683 -83.94 -56.33 67.42
C SER A 683 -83.40 -57.74 67.07
N PRO A 684 -84.26 -58.78 66.99
CA PRO A 684 -85.08 -59.37 68.06
C PRO A 684 -84.72 -60.85 68.32
N LEU A 685 -85.24 -61.36 69.45
CA LEU A 685 -85.46 -62.77 69.85
C LEU A 685 -85.71 -63.71 68.65
N TRP A 686 -85.24 -64.96 68.63
CA TRP A 686 -85.84 -66.09 69.36
C TRP A 686 -84.83 -67.13 69.87
N VAL A 687 -85.22 -67.75 70.98
CA VAL A 687 -84.56 -68.82 71.74
C VAL A 687 -85.13 -70.18 71.32
N ASP A 688 -84.28 -71.19 71.22
CA ASP A 688 -84.66 -72.60 71.43
C ASP A 688 -83.82 -73.14 72.59
N VAL A 689 -84.49 -73.57 73.66
CA VAL A 689 -83.88 -74.43 74.68
C VAL A 689 -84.89 -75.51 75.05
N GLY A 690 -84.69 -76.69 74.47
CA GLY A 690 -85.08 -77.95 75.11
C GLY A 690 -83.97 -78.39 76.06
N SER A 691 -84.26 -78.35 77.37
CA SER A 691 -83.91 -79.31 78.45
C SER A 691 -82.77 -80.31 78.19
N SER A 692 -81.87 -80.67 79.11
CA SER A 692 -81.77 -80.50 80.56
C SER A 692 -80.51 -81.25 81.03
N VAL A 693 -79.86 -80.74 82.09
CA VAL A 693 -79.32 -81.48 83.25
C VAL A 693 -78.27 -82.56 82.97
N THR A 694 -76.99 -82.28 83.27
CA THR A 694 -76.35 -82.57 84.57
C THR A 694 -75.10 -81.71 84.74
#